data_AF-A0A0P6X5Z1-F1
#
_entry.id   AF-A0A0P6X5Z1-F1
#
_cell.length_a   1.000
_cell.length_b   1.000
_cell.length_c   1.000
_cell.angle_alpha   90.00
_cell.angle_beta   90.00
_cell.angle_gamma   90.00
#
_symmetry.space_group_name_H-M   'P 1'
#
loop_
_entity.id
_entity.type
_entity.pdbx_description
1 polymer ?
#
loop_
_entity_poly.entity_id
_entity_poly.type
_entity_poly.pdbx_seq_one_letter_code
_entity_poly.pdbx_strand_id
1 'polypeptide(L)'
;MSAKPAVLKDILLLPFSEGQEIGGIHLRNGKLLWRINLQVGYRVRSVISIDRHFLVSICDERPLEIAQSGFLAVVDPATGQMSTLWEGGSSIIGQAVPLDDRLLLRTGANELILFEFNESLHPIWKQALMTWWSAAEPVLAGENILISDGKAMLGEGLLSAYRLSDGEQQWQLPTLGLLPYAPRVIGKTFLYQEGRTTWIARDVNDGKEQWRRNISHAYTPLELSVNGSETIAYSVVRGSKNVTEAGRYQLLAIDTRNGETCWAADLPARPRHLCVVDPETLLLFNDDGSLLTAKTKNGQMIWHYRLGSDEDPLRTEPFAAEGITVAGTRSGKIAAVWLKPNVGNDTDPRVLLQNGDHREAAHAYALHGDFLRAAEIFETNLGEPQKAILLYQHAGDYKRAGELALRQELYEDALRCFKHDGDLEAQARVFLAKGDELTAAEYYEKSNDIRRAAELFEHSGDPARARDLYAQLGDEVNARRVAQKMPPDLDNINWFVKANLLSEAANLAEQAGYLDRAVQLYCKANLPEQEMAVLRRLVNQQKPDRWSMERLADLLRTQGSFEEEARIRSRLCVLIGQGETTAFQQLTLAAADAWYRAACQCEDAEADHLLIAELYETAMHSYQQAYEDERQEICWQKVIFHRRLPRIMVEGQARQVFEEGAFNHITLTVINDGYGIATDIDFKVNPERFDLDIEATTTRFSHLAPDKPLLLDLVLRPKIGLYGNVPLILYWTWKDLAQRVYNARQTTYVRVKSKDESTGVDHPAQIFVNGTYIQTQNGHVEMVGGDKVESGGQKGDKVVVSRGSSPQIEVDQKRSQNHHGDPLQQNQDLSPKLSCPQCKLSIDPGAKHCWGCGMDLTGLVREE
;
A
#
# COMPACT_ATOMS: atom_id res chain seq x y z
N MET A 1 -14.03 31.90 -34.49
CA MET A 1 -15.37 32.38 -34.13
C MET A 1 -16.34 31.74 -35.11
N SER A 2 -17.44 31.16 -34.64
CA SER A 2 -18.48 30.63 -35.54
C SER A 2 -19.20 31.81 -36.19
N ALA A 3 -19.49 31.72 -37.48
CA ALA A 3 -20.24 32.76 -38.18
C ALA A 3 -21.61 33.02 -37.53
N LYS A 4 -22.05 34.29 -37.56
CA LYS A 4 -23.40 34.68 -37.14
C LYS A 4 -24.47 33.88 -37.87
N PRO A 5 -25.51 33.37 -37.19
CA PRO A 5 -26.66 32.76 -37.84
C PRO A 5 -27.43 33.79 -38.68
N ALA A 6 -28.12 33.30 -39.71
CA ALA A 6 -28.99 34.13 -40.54
C ALA A 6 -30.38 33.49 -40.66
N VAL A 7 -31.42 34.31 -40.72
CA VAL A 7 -32.80 33.86 -40.96
C VAL A 7 -33.33 34.46 -42.25
N LEU A 8 -34.03 33.64 -42.99
CA LEU A 8 -34.79 34.06 -44.17
C LEU A 8 -36.14 33.33 -44.14
N LYS A 9 -37.23 34.10 -44.00
CA LYS A 9 -38.56 33.58 -43.67
C LYS A 9 -38.50 32.78 -42.36
N ASP A 10 -39.06 31.56 -42.30
CA ASP A 10 -39.02 30.69 -41.13
C ASP A 10 -37.80 29.74 -41.07
N ILE A 11 -36.79 29.94 -41.92
CA ILE A 11 -35.61 29.06 -41.99
C ILE A 11 -34.41 29.79 -41.41
N LEU A 12 -33.79 29.18 -40.41
CA LEU A 12 -32.53 29.57 -39.80
C LEU A 12 -31.40 28.76 -40.44
N LEU A 13 -30.43 29.44 -41.05
CA LEU A 13 -29.16 28.83 -41.40
C LEU A 13 -28.21 28.98 -40.22
N LEU A 14 -27.81 27.84 -39.66
CA LEU A 14 -26.90 27.77 -38.52
C LEU A 14 -25.61 27.05 -38.93
N PRO A 15 -24.43 27.67 -38.73
CA PRO A 15 -23.14 26.97 -38.85
C PRO A 15 -22.85 26.14 -37.60
N PHE A 16 -22.46 24.88 -37.80
CA PHE A 16 -22.06 23.92 -36.78
C PHE A 16 -20.56 23.63 -36.85
N SER A 17 -20.01 22.99 -35.82
CA SER A 17 -18.64 22.44 -35.84
C SER A 17 -17.59 23.47 -36.26
N GLU A 18 -17.68 24.67 -35.68
CA GLU A 18 -16.85 25.84 -36.01
C GLU A 18 -16.92 26.29 -37.48
N GLY A 19 -18.01 25.99 -38.19
CA GLY A 19 -18.24 26.35 -39.58
C GLY A 19 -17.85 25.29 -40.60
N GLN A 20 -17.52 24.05 -40.18
CA GLN A 20 -17.34 22.91 -41.12
C GLN A 20 -18.63 22.41 -41.75
N GLU A 21 -19.75 22.84 -41.19
CA GLU A 21 -21.06 22.36 -41.55
C GLU A 21 -22.05 23.50 -41.40
N ILE A 22 -23.06 23.52 -42.28
CA ILE A 22 -24.22 24.39 -42.17
C ILE A 22 -25.49 23.55 -42.27
N GLY A 23 -26.52 23.98 -41.55
CA GLY A 23 -27.84 23.34 -41.64
C GLY A 23 -28.95 24.35 -41.57
N GLY A 24 -30.02 24.04 -42.31
CA GLY A 24 -31.27 24.77 -42.29
C GLY A 24 -32.17 24.19 -41.23
N ILE A 25 -32.54 24.99 -40.24
CA ILE A 25 -33.46 24.62 -39.18
C ILE A 25 -34.72 25.46 -39.33
N HIS A 26 -35.88 24.84 -39.20
CA HIS A 26 -37.13 25.57 -39.09
C HIS A 26 -37.19 26.29 -37.74
N LEU A 27 -37.20 27.63 -37.76
CA LEU A 27 -36.96 28.51 -36.61
C LEU A 27 -37.92 28.22 -35.44
N ARG A 28 -39.20 27.94 -35.73
CA ARG A 28 -40.25 27.83 -34.70
C ARG A 28 -40.33 26.46 -34.00
N ASN A 29 -40.05 25.37 -34.70
CA ASN A 29 -40.23 24.01 -34.18
C ASN A 29 -38.90 23.24 -34.05
N GLY A 30 -37.78 23.86 -34.45
CA GLY A 30 -36.44 23.28 -34.34
C GLY A 30 -36.18 22.11 -35.29
N LYS A 31 -37.07 21.82 -36.25
CA LYS A 31 -36.88 20.72 -37.19
C LYS A 31 -35.71 21.02 -38.12
N LEU A 32 -34.72 20.13 -38.13
CA LEU A 32 -33.66 20.15 -39.14
C LEU A 32 -34.27 19.82 -40.51
N LEU A 33 -34.09 20.71 -41.48
CA LEU A 33 -34.60 20.59 -42.85
C LEU A 33 -33.56 19.96 -43.77
N TRP A 34 -32.32 20.44 -43.70
CA TRP A 34 -31.20 19.98 -44.50
C TRP A 34 -29.88 20.29 -43.81
N ARG A 35 -28.82 19.59 -44.24
CA ARG A 35 -27.46 19.69 -43.71
C ARG A 35 -26.46 19.61 -44.85
N ILE A 36 -25.45 20.46 -44.82
CA ILE A 36 -24.37 20.53 -45.81
C ILE A 36 -23.06 20.41 -45.04
N ASN A 37 -22.31 19.34 -45.33
CA ASN A 37 -20.96 19.17 -44.82
C ASN A 37 -19.98 19.75 -45.85
N LEU A 38 -19.13 20.66 -45.41
CA LEU A 38 -18.06 21.19 -46.25
C LEU A 38 -16.92 20.17 -46.32
N GLN A 39 -16.13 20.23 -47.39
CA GLN A 39 -14.90 19.45 -47.47
C GLN A 39 -13.95 19.84 -46.34
N VAL A 40 -13.20 18.87 -45.82
CA VAL A 40 -12.25 19.08 -44.73
C VAL A 40 -11.25 20.16 -45.12
N GLY A 41 -11.16 21.20 -44.28
CA GLY A 41 -10.34 22.38 -44.53
C GLY A 41 -11.16 23.65 -44.72
N TYR A 42 -12.31 23.53 -45.38
CA TYR A 42 -13.19 24.68 -45.56
C TYR A 42 -13.94 25.04 -44.27
N ARG A 43 -14.20 26.33 -44.09
CA ARG A 43 -14.95 26.90 -42.96
C ARG A 43 -15.82 28.06 -43.40
N VAL A 44 -17.05 28.08 -42.92
CA VAL A 44 -17.92 29.24 -43.02
C VAL A 44 -17.43 30.36 -42.12
N ARG A 45 -17.23 31.56 -42.71
CA ARG A 45 -16.84 32.78 -42.01
C ARG A 45 -17.98 33.74 -41.74
N SER A 46 -18.91 33.86 -42.69
CA SER A 46 -20.09 34.70 -42.52
C SER A 46 -21.27 34.11 -43.26
N VAL A 47 -22.46 34.34 -42.71
CA VAL A 47 -23.74 34.03 -43.34
C VAL A 47 -24.58 35.30 -43.31
N ILE A 48 -25.13 35.69 -44.46
CA ILE A 48 -26.07 36.80 -44.55
C ILE A 48 -27.30 36.37 -45.35
N SER A 49 -28.44 36.98 -45.07
CA SER A 49 -29.66 36.82 -45.86
C SER A 49 -29.71 37.91 -46.93
N ILE A 50 -29.89 37.52 -48.20
CA ILE A 50 -30.04 38.46 -49.32
C ILE A 50 -31.13 37.97 -50.28
N ASP A 51 -32.12 38.82 -50.56
CA ASP A 51 -33.30 38.52 -51.35
C ASP A 51 -34.02 37.20 -50.98
N ARG A 52 -33.77 36.14 -51.76
CA ARG A 52 -34.39 34.81 -51.62
C ARG A 52 -33.39 33.72 -51.22
N HIS A 53 -32.14 34.07 -50.94
CA HIS A 53 -31.09 33.12 -50.64
C HIS A 53 -30.27 33.52 -49.42
N PHE A 54 -29.49 32.57 -48.90
CA PHE A 54 -28.38 32.89 -48.02
C PHE A 54 -27.10 33.05 -48.83
N LEU A 55 -26.31 34.07 -48.51
CA LEU A 55 -24.96 34.21 -49.03
C LEU A 55 -23.97 33.80 -47.93
N VAL A 56 -23.06 32.89 -48.26
CA VAL A 56 -22.12 32.28 -47.33
C VAL A 56 -20.70 32.51 -47.81
N SER A 57 -19.86 33.12 -46.96
CA SER A 57 -18.43 33.25 -47.22
C SER A 57 -17.70 32.03 -46.66
N ILE A 58 -16.97 31.31 -47.53
CA ILE A 58 -16.29 30.07 -47.18
C ILE A 58 -14.78 30.25 -47.41
N CYS A 59 -13.99 30.13 -46.35
CA CYS A 59 -12.52 30.13 -46.41
C CYS A 59 -11.97 28.71 -46.43
N ASP A 60 -10.79 28.54 -47.00
CA ASP A 60 -9.98 27.35 -46.83
C ASP A 60 -8.90 27.58 -45.77
N GLU A 61 -9.00 26.88 -44.64
CA GLU A 61 -8.06 27.01 -43.52
C GLU A 61 -6.96 25.94 -43.54
N ARG A 62 -6.78 25.22 -44.65
CA ARG A 62 -5.62 24.32 -44.84
C ARG A 62 -4.30 25.11 -44.90
N PRO A 63 -3.15 24.44 -44.67
CA PRO A 63 -1.83 25.04 -44.90
C PRO A 63 -1.73 25.68 -46.29
N LEU A 64 -1.09 26.84 -46.39
CA LEU A 64 -1.03 27.67 -47.60
C LEU A 64 -0.51 26.90 -48.83
N GLU A 65 0.31 25.88 -48.62
CA GLU A 65 0.88 25.03 -49.68
C GLU A 65 -0.17 24.18 -50.40
N ILE A 66 -1.29 23.88 -49.74
CA ILE A 66 -2.37 23.03 -50.26
C ILE A 66 -3.74 23.71 -50.24
N ALA A 67 -3.81 24.95 -49.74
CA ALA A 67 -5.04 25.71 -49.66
C ALA A 67 -5.54 26.10 -51.06
N GLN A 68 -6.82 25.88 -51.28
CA GLN A 68 -7.56 26.29 -52.46
C GLN A 68 -8.16 27.68 -52.25
N SER A 69 -8.79 28.23 -53.29
CA SER A 69 -9.48 29.52 -53.19
C SER A 69 -10.68 29.43 -52.24
N GLY A 70 -10.79 30.37 -51.31
CA GLY A 70 -12.04 30.68 -50.66
C GLY A 70 -13.04 31.24 -51.67
N PHE A 71 -14.33 31.12 -51.36
CA PHE A 71 -15.40 31.45 -52.29
C PHE A 71 -16.65 31.96 -51.57
N LEU A 72 -17.46 32.74 -52.31
CA LEU A 72 -18.83 33.07 -51.94
C LEU A 72 -19.76 32.02 -52.54
N ALA A 73 -20.68 31.52 -51.73
CA ALA A 73 -21.70 30.58 -52.17
C ALA A 73 -23.10 31.12 -51.85
N VAL A 74 -24.03 30.80 -52.73
CA VAL A 74 -25.46 31.02 -52.52
C VAL A 74 -26.06 29.70 -52.06
N VAL A 75 -26.88 29.75 -51.01
CA VAL A 75 -27.60 28.59 -50.47
C VAL A 75 -29.10 28.85 -50.56
N ASP A 76 -29.80 27.96 -51.26
CA ASP A 76 -31.26 27.98 -51.31
C ASP A 76 -31.84 27.58 -49.94
N PRO A 77 -32.72 28.39 -49.34
CA PRO A 77 -33.22 28.17 -48.00
C PRO A 77 -34.10 26.92 -47.90
N ALA A 78 -34.84 26.54 -48.95
CA ALA A 78 -35.81 25.45 -48.90
C ALA A 78 -35.14 24.07 -49.08
N THR A 79 -34.17 24.00 -49.98
CA THR A 79 -33.53 22.74 -50.42
C THR A 79 -32.18 22.51 -49.80
N GLY A 80 -31.49 23.57 -49.35
CA GLY A 80 -30.09 23.50 -48.95
C GLY A 80 -29.15 23.30 -50.14
N GLN A 81 -29.60 23.53 -51.37
CA GLN A 81 -28.71 23.48 -52.53
C GLN A 81 -27.73 24.66 -52.47
N MET A 82 -26.43 24.34 -52.51
CA MET A 82 -25.35 25.33 -52.47
C MET A 82 -24.65 25.41 -53.83
N SER A 83 -24.48 26.62 -54.35
CA SER A 83 -23.74 26.90 -55.59
C SER A 83 -22.73 28.02 -55.37
N THR A 84 -21.52 27.84 -55.89
CA THR A 84 -20.49 28.89 -55.88
C THR A 84 -20.91 30.05 -56.77
N LEU A 85 -20.90 31.25 -56.21
CA LEU A 85 -21.21 32.50 -56.91
C LEU A 85 -19.93 33.19 -57.39
N TRP A 86 -18.86 33.13 -56.60
CA TRP A 86 -17.60 33.80 -56.92
C TRP A 86 -16.41 33.21 -56.16
N GLU A 87 -15.24 33.15 -56.79
CA GLU A 87 -13.99 32.66 -56.19
C GLU A 87 -12.99 33.80 -55.96
N GLY A 88 -12.40 33.83 -54.76
CA GLY A 88 -11.56 34.93 -54.29
C GLY A 88 -10.12 34.97 -54.80
N GLY A 89 -9.64 33.91 -55.46
CA GLY A 89 -8.25 33.75 -55.89
C GLY A 89 -7.26 33.56 -54.74
N SER A 90 -7.70 33.63 -53.48
CA SER A 90 -6.92 33.33 -52.28
C SER A 90 -7.76 32.51 -51.33
N SER A 91 -7.12 31.81 -50.38
CA SER A 91 -7.82 30.93 -49.43
C SER A 91 -8.74 31.65 -48.44
N ILE A 92 -8.66 32.98 -48.39
CA ILE A 92 -9.33 33.80 -47.38
C ILE A 92 -10.27 34.80 -48.04
N ILE A 93 -11.49 34.84 -47.54
CA ILE A 93 -12.53 35.76 -47.96
C ILE A 93 -13.13 36.45 -46.73
N GLY A 94 -13.32 37.76 -46.82
CA GLY A 94 -13.93 38.54 -45.76
C GLY A 94 -15.45 38.35 -45.69
N GLN A 95 -16.06 39.05 -44.74
CA GLN A 95 -17.51 39.15 -44.67
C GLN A 95 -18.04 40.01 -45.81
N ALA A 96 -19.04 39.49 -46.50
CA ALA A 96 -19.75 40.23 -47.53
C ALA A 96 -20.75 41.20 -46.88
N VAL A 97 -20.77 42.45 -47.33
CA VAL A 97 -21.64 43.51 -46.83
C VAL A 97 -22.63 43.87 -47.93
N PRO A 98 -23.91 43.50 -47.80
CA PRO A 98 -24.92 43.77 -48.81
C PRO A 98 -25.31 45.26 -48.80
N LEU A 99 -25.46 45.84 -49.99
CA LEU A 99 -25.76 47.24 -50.24
C LEU A 99 -26.84 47.35 -51.33
N ASP A 100 -28.10 47.13 -50.99
CA ASP A 100 -29.22 47.05 -51.93
C ASP A 100 -28.92 46.11 -53.12
N ASP A 101 -28.60 46.66 -54.30
CA ASP A 101 -28.24 45.96 -55.54
C ASP A 101 -26.74 45.70 -55.71
N ARG A 102 -25.94 45.96 -54.67
CA ARG A 102 -24.48 45.83 -54.67
C ARG A 102 -23.99 45.02 -53.50
N LEU A 103 -22.76 44.52 -53.62
CA LEU A 103 -22.10 43.74 -52.58
C LEU A 103 -20.68 44.26 -52.37
N LEU A 104 -20.36 44.66 -51.15
CA LEU A 104 -19.01 45.07 -50.79
C LEU A 104 -18.28 43.90 -50.13
N LEU A 105 -17.05 43.65 -50.56
CA LEU A 105 -16.26 42.53 -50.06
C LEU A 105 -14.79 42.91 -49.91
N ARG A 106 -14.21 42.53 -48.76
CA ARG A 106 -12.76 42.49 -48.59
C ARG A 106 -12.24 41.10 -48.95
N THR A 107 -11.21 41.03 -49.79
CA THR A 107 -10.61 39.77 -50.26
C THR A 107 -9.27 39.52 -49.57
N GLY A 108 -8.85 38.25 -49.52
CA GLY A 108 -7.53 37.87 -49.04
C GLY A 108 -6.36 38.29 -49.98
N ALA A 109 -6.67 38.90 -51.13
CA ALA A 109 -5.67 39.52 -52.02
C ALA A 109 -5.34 40.97 -51.62
N ASN A 110 -5.71 41.39 -50.41
CA ASN A 110 -5.62 42.77 -49.93
C ASN A 110 -6.43 43.74 -50.79
N GLU A 111 -7.62 43.36 -51.26
CA GLU A 111 -8.48 44.24 -52.06
C GLU A 111 -9.82 44.50 -51.35
N LEU A 112 -10.32 45.72 -51.47
CA LEU A 112 -11.72 46.05 -51.28
C LEU A 112 -12.39 46.12 -52.64
N ILE A 113 -13.46 45.36 -52.83
CA ILE A 113 -14.17 45.27 -54.10
C ILE A 113 -15.65 45.57 -53.87
N LEU A 114 -16.20 46.48 -54.67
CA LEU A 114 -17.63 46.66 -54.79
C LEU A 114 -18.12 45.91 -56.03
N PHE A 115 -19.08 45.01 -55.86
CA PHE A 115 -19.71 44.25 -56.92
C PHE A 115 -21.13 44.75 -57.19
N GLU A 116 -21.57 44.60 -58.44
CA GLU A 116 -23.01 44.54 -58.73
C GLU A 116 -23.52 43.15 -58.31
N PHE A 117 -24.62 43.11 -57.55
CA PHE A 117 -25.18 41.86 -57.05
C PHE A 117 -26.19 41.28 -58.06
N ASN A 118 -25.68 40.42 -58.95
CA ASN A 118 -26.46 39.67 -59.95
C ASN A 118 -25.98 38.19 -60.01
N GLU A 119 -26.43 37.39 -61.00
CA GLU A 119 -26.05 35.96 -61.12
C GLU A 119 -24.53 35.73 -61.28
N SER A 120 -23.76 36.75 -61.66
CA SER A 120 -22.30 36.70 -61.82
C SER A 120 -21.65 37.96 -61.27
N LEU A 121 -21.09 37.91 -60.05
CA LEU A 121 -20.51 39.07 -59.38
C LEU A 121 -19.45 39.78 -60.23
N HIS A 122 -19.83 40.93 -60.80
CA HIS A 122 -18.96 41.78 -61.60
C HIS A 122 -18.47 42.97 -60.77
N PRO A 123 -17.13 43.19 -60.69
CA PRO A 123 -16.59 44.29 -59.89
C PRO A 123 -16.88 45.64 -60.58
N ILE A 124 -17.48 46.57 -59.84
CA ILE A 124 -17.68 47.96 -60.24
C ILE A 124 -16.36 48.73 -60.12
N TRP A 125 -15.72 48.61 -58.97
CA TRP A 125 -14.38 49.16 -58.71
C TRP A 125 -13.63 48.29 -57.71
N LYS A 126 -12.31 48.48 -57.66
CA LYS A 126 -11.40 47.81 -56.72
C LYS A 126 -10.45 48.82 -56.09
N GLN A 127 -10.17 48.64 -54.81
CA GLN A 127 -9.22 49.45 -54.06
C GLN A 127 -8.21 48.55 -53.35
N ALA A 128 -6.92 48.85 -53.51
CA ALA A 128 -5.86 48.13 -52.82
C ALA A 128 -5.82 48.50 -51.32
N LEU A 129 -5.65 47.50 -50.49
CA LEU A 129 -5.49 47.56 -49.03
C LEU A 129 -4.10 47.06 -48.63
N MET A 130 -3.74 47.26 -47.36
CA MET A 130 -2.44 46.89 -46.81
C MET A 130 -2.43 45.50 -46.17
N THR A 131 -3.56 45.05 -45.62
CA THR A 131 -3.69 43.70 -45.04
C THR A 131 -4.81 42.89 -45.68
N TRP A 132 -4.68 41.56 -45.64
CA TRP A 132 -5.64 40.61 -46.21
C TRP A 132 -6.78 40.34 -45.23
N TRP A 133 -6.59 40.65 -43.95
CA TRP A 133 -7.56 40.39 -42.90
C TRP A 133 -7.70 41.55 -41.92
N SER A 134 -8.95 41.76 -41.50
CA SER A 134 -9.34 42.63 -40.40
C SER A 134 -10.52 42.00 -39.67
N ALA A 135 -10.55 42.14 -38.34
CA ALA A 135 -11.67 41.70 -37.52
C ALA A 135 -12.89 42.61 -37.67
N ALA A 136 -12.68 43.87 -38.07
CA ALA A 136 -13.74 44.83 -38.35
C ALA A 136 -14.22 44.67 -39.80
N GLU A 137 -15.51 44.36 -39.97
CA GLU A 137 -16.16 44.35 -41.27
C GLU A 137 -16.23 45.77 -41.89
N PRO A 138 -16.29 45.90 -43.23
CA PRO A 138 -16.56 47.17 -43.87
C PRO A 138 -17.89 47.79 -43.42
N VAL A 139 -17.90 49.08 -43.11
CA VAL A 139 -19.12 49.75 -42.60
C VAL A 139 -19.53 50.87 -43.54
N LEU A 140 -20.79 50.85 -43.98
CA LEU A 140 -21.38 51.95 -44.74
C LEU A 140 -21.65 53.15 -43.82
N ALA A 141 -21.21 54.33 -44.24
CA ALA A 141 -21.39 55.58 -43.54
C ALA A 141 -21.79 56.71 -44.52
N GLY A 142 -23.09 56.81 -44.81
CA GLY A 142 -23.59 57.73 -45.83
C GLY A 142 -23.05 57.35 -47.21
N GLU A 143 -22.36 58.27 -47.87
CA GLU A 143 -21.72 58.04 -49.18
C GLU A 143 -20.31 57.42 -49.05
N ASN A 144 -19.83 57.18 -47.84
CA ASN A 144 -18.51 56.62 -47.57
C ASN A 144 -18.60 55.19 -47.02
N ILE A 145 -17.50 54.47 -47.14
CA ILE A 145 -17.24 53.16 -46.56
C ILE A 145 -16.07 53.32 -45.60
N LEU A 146 -16.26 52.96 -44.34
CA LEU A 146 -15.22 52.94 -43.32
C LEU A 146 -14.53 51.57 -43.31
N ILE A 147 -13.20 51.58 -43.40
CA ILE A 147 -12.37 50.38 -43.48
C ILE A 147 -11.24 50.47 -42.46
N SER A 148 -11.14 49.46 -41.59
CA SER A 148 -9.93 49.26 -40.76
C SER A 148 -8.89 48.48 -41.57
N ASP A 149 -7.71 49.05 -41.73
CA ASP A 149 -6.59 48.51 -42.50
C ASP A 149 -5.26 48.76 -41.78
N GLY A 150 -4.13 48.43 -42.39
CA GLY A 150 -2.79 48.72 -41.86
C GLY A 150 -1.87 47.52 -41.89
N LYS A 151 -0.70 47.66 -41.27
CA LYS A 151 0.30 46.58 -41.19
C LYS A 151 0.14 45.83 -39.88
N ALA A 152 -0.79 44.88 -39.87
CA ALA A 152 -1.14 44.07 -38.69
C ALA A 152 0.10 43.51 -37.95
N MET A 153 1.09 43.00 -38.71
CA MET A 153 2.31 42.39 -38.16
C MET A 153 3.26 43.39 -37.47
N LEU A 154 3.13 44.69 -37.77
CA LEU A 154 3.91 45.75 -37.15
C LEU A 154 3.14 46.49 -36.04
N GLY A 155 1.90 46.06 -35.75
CA GLY A 155 1.02 46.74 -34.80
C GLY A 155 0.51 48.10 -35.29
N GLU A 156 0.68 48.42 -36.58
CA GLU A 156 0.20 49.66 -37.18
C GLU A 156 -1.24 49.50 -37.66
N GLY A 157 -2.14 50.36 -37.21
CA GLY A 157 -3.54 50.40 -37.63
C GLY A 157 -3.89 51.69 -38.36
N LEU A 158 -4.79 51.59 -39.32
CA LEU A 158 -5.37 52.70 -40.07
C LEU A 158 -6.89 52.55 -40.11
N LEU A 159 -7.59 53.67 -40.02
CA LEU A 159 -8.99 53.75 -40.38
C LEU A 159 -9.12 54.71 -41.55
N SER A 160 -9.65 54.23 -42.65
CA SER A 160 -9.82 54.99 -43.89
C SER A 160 -11.30 55.10 -44.25
N ALA A 161 -11.68 56.19 -44.89
CA ALA A 161 -12.95 56.32 -45.58
C ALA A 161 -12.75 56.33 -47.10
N TYR A 162 -13.52 55.51 -47.80
CA TYR A 162 -13.56 55.44 -49.26
C TYR A 162 -14.95 55.83 -49.74
N ARG A 163 -15.05 56.64 -50.78
CA ARG A 163 -16.35 57.00 -51.36
C ARG A 163 -16.96 55.77 -52.04
N LEU A 164 -18.23 55.49 -51.78
CA LEU A 164 -18.93 54.32 -52.28
C LEU A 164 -19.03 54.29 -53.81
N SER A 165 -19.17 55.46 -54.45
CA SER A 165 -19.41 55.54 -55.90
C SER A 165 -18.24 55.10 -56.77
N ASP A 166 -17.01 55.38 -56.35
CA ASP A 166 -15.79 55.23 -57.16
C ASP A 166 -14.61 54.59 -56.41
N GLY A 167 -14.72 54.37 -55.10
CA GLY A 167 -13.65 53.83 -54.27
C GLY A 167 -12.56 54.84 -53.90
N GLU A 168 -12.74 56.13 -54.19
CA GLU A 168 -11.73 57.16 -53.91
C GLU A 168 -11.57 57.38 -52.40
N GLN A 169 -10.34 57.33 -51.90
CA GLN A 169 -10.04 57.59 -50.48
C GLN A 169 -10.31 59.06 -50.13
N GLN A 170 -11.25 59.30 -49.21
CA GLN A 170 -11.61 60.65 -48.76
C GLN A 170 -10.68 61.13 -47.64
N TRP A 171 -10.40 60.27 -46.67
CA TRP A 171 -9.50 60.55 -45.56
C TRP A 171 -8.95 59.26 -44.97
N GLN A 172 -7.87 59.40 -44.20
CA GLN A 172 -7.22 58.30 -43.49
C GLN A 172 -6.63 58.82 -42.18
N LEU A 173 -6.73 58.00 -41.13
CA LEU A 173 -6.19 58.31 -39.81
C LEU A 173 -5.49 57.10 -39.17
N PRO A 174 -4.43 57.32 -38.37
CA PRO A 174 -3.78 56.27 -37.61
C PRO A 174 -4.63 55.82 -36.42
N THR A 175 -4.57 54.52 -36.14
CA THR A 175 -5.19 53.87 -34.97
C THR A 175 -4.16 52.99 -34.25
N LEU A 176 -4.43 52.69 -32.99
CA LEU A 176 -3.59 51.85 -32.14
C LEU A 176 -3.80 50.36 -32.48
N GLY A 177 -3.23 49.97 -33.63
CA GLY A 177 -3.40 48.65 -34.24
C GLY A 177 -4.75 48.51 -34.98
N LEU A 178 -4.99 47.33 -35.56
CA LEU A 178 -6.27 47.04 -36.23
C LEU A 178 -7.44 47.13 -35.24
N LEU A 179 -8.57 47.64 -35.72
CA LEU A 179 -9.76 47.75 -34.89
C LEU A 179 -10.30 46.34 -34.58
N PRO A 180 -10.57 46.03 -33.30
CA PRO A 180 -11.09 44.72 -32.91
C PRO A 180 -12.57 44.55 -33.30
N TYR A 181 -13.29 45.64 -33.55
CA TYR A 181 -14.71 45.67 -33.88
C TYR A 181 -14.99 46.73 -34.94
N ALA A 182 -16.02 46.50 -35.75
CA ALA A 182 -16.48 47.44 -36.75
C ALA A 182 -17.00 48.75 -36.13
N PRO A 183 -16.70 49.93 -36.71
CA PRO A 183 -17.30 51.20 -36.31
C PRO A 183 -18.83 51.18 -36.33
N ARG A 184 -19.46 51.99 -35.49
CA ARG A 184 -20.91 52.14 -35.39
C ARG A 184 -21.30 53.52 -35.87
N VAL A 185 -22.09 53.60 -36.94
CA VAL A 185 -22.41 54.86 -37.61
C VAL A 185 -23.78 55.37 -37.17
N ILE A 186 -23.87 56.68 -36.93
CA ILE A 186 -25.04 57.41 -36.45
C ILE A 186 -25.12 58.74 -37.22
N GLY A 187 -25.90 58.76 -38.30
CA GLY A 187 -25.98 59.94 -39.17
C GLY A 187 -24.60 60.33 -39.69
N LYS A 188 -24.10 61.51 -39.29
CA LYS A 188 -22.78 62.03 -39.68
C LYS A 188 -21.66 61.68 -38.71
N THR A 189 -21.94 60.97 -37.64
CA THR A 189 -20.95 60.57 -36.62
C THR A 189 -20.72 59.07 -36.69
N PHE A 190 -19.50 58.61 -36.47
CA PHE A 190 -19.21 57.20 -36.22
C PHE A 190 -18.45 57.04 -34.90
N LEU A 191 -18.77 55.97 -34.18
CA LEU A 191 -18.11 55.58 -32.93
C LEU A 191 -17.27 54.34 -33.20
N TYR A 192 -16.07 54.29 -32.66
CA TYR A 192 -15.23 53.09 -32.73
C TYR A 192 -14.46 52.89 -31.44
N GLN A 193 -14.00 51.66 -31.26
CA GLN A 193 -13.22 51.26 -30.09
C GLN A 193 -11.76 51.03 -30.49
N GLU A 194 -10.87 51.74 -29.82
CA GLU A 194 -9.43 51.57 -29.96
C GLU A 194 -8.91 50.68 -28.82
N GLY A 195 -8.39 49.50 -29.17
CA GLY A 195 -8.03 48.46 -28.21
C GLY A 195 -9.22 48.03 -27.35
N ARG A 196 -9.05 48.05 -26.02
CA ARG A 196 -10.13 47.75 -25.04
C ARG A 196 -10.37 48.89 -24.05
N THR A 197 -9.75 50.04 -24.24
CA THR A 197 -9.66 51.08 -23.20
C THR A 197 -10.21 52.42 -23.66
N THR A 198 -10.53 52.59 -24.94
CA THR A 198 -10.87 53.90 -25.47
C THR A 198 -12.00 53.82 -26.49
N TRP A 199 -13.01 54.66 -26.31
CA TRP A 199 -14.05 54.92 -27.30
C TRP A 199 -13.86 56.31 -27.88
N ILE A 200 -14.06 56.43 -29.19
CA ILE A 200 -13.83 57.66 -29.93
C ILE A 200 -15.00 57.86 -30.89
N ALA A 201 -15.56 59.07 -30.90
CA ALA A 201 -16.51 59.50 -31.92
C ALA A 201 -15.88 60.50 -32.87
N ARG A 202 -16.17 60.35 -34.16
CA ARG A 202 -15.65 61.19 -35.24
C ARG A 202 -16.73 61.53 -36.26
N ASP A 203 -16.56 62.63 -36.98
CA ASP A 203 -17.38 62.95 -38.15
C ASP A 203 -17.00 62.04 -39.32
N VAL A 204 -18.00 61.51 -40.03
CA VAL A 204 -17.84 60.59 -41.16
C VAL A 204 -17.20 61.25 -42.37
N ASN A 205 -17.40 62.56 -42.57
CA ASN A 205 -17.00 63.24 -43.81
C ASN A 205 -15.53 63.66 -43.78
N ASP A 206 -15.03 64.10 -42.62
CA ASP A 206 -13.66 64.62 -42.49
C ASP A 206 -12.79 63.90 -41.45
N GLY A 207 -13.34 62.92 -40.73
CA GLY A 207 -12.63 62.14 -39.73
C GLY A 207 -12.25 62.92 -38.47
N LYS A 208 -12.75 64.15 -38.27
CA LYS A 208 -12.42 64.94 -37.08
C LYS A 208 -13.04 64.33 -35.82
N GLU A 209 -12.25 64.33 -34.74
CA GLU A 209 -12.69 63.85 -33.43
C GLU A 209 -13.75 64.80 -32.85
N GLN A 210 -14.89 64.23 -32.49
CA GLN A 210 -15.96 64.94 -31.78
C GLN A 210 -15.79 64.79 -30.27
N TRP A 211 -15.52 63.56 -29.82
CA TRP A 211 -15.20 63.27 -28.42
C TRP A 211 -14.39 61.97 -28.29
N ARG A 212 -13.74 61.83 -27.13
CA ARG A 212 -12.99 60.64 -26.73
C ARG A 212 -13.25 60.33 -25.27
N ARG A 213 -13.43 59.04 -24.98
CA ARG A 213 -13.64 58.53 -23.63
C ARG A 213 -12.73 57.37 -23.32
N ASN A 214 -11.95 57.50 -22.25
CA ASN A 214 -11.18 56.40 -21.70
C ASN A 214 -12.07 55.58 -20.74
N ILE A 215 -11.92 54.26 -20.81
CA ILE A 215 -12.61 53.27 -20.00
C ILE A 215 -11.59 52.27 -19.44
N SER A 216 -11.95 51.58 -18.38
CA SER A 216 -11.11 50.58 -17.71
C SER A 216 -10.80 49.38 -18.61
N HIS A 217 -11.85 48.78 -19.18
CA HIS A 217 -11.79 47.65 -20.11
C HIS A 217 -13.18 47.41 -20.72
N ALA A 218 -13.30 47.34 -22.04
CA ALA A 218 -14.50 46.86 -22.73
C ALA A 218 -14.42 45.34 -22.97
N TYR A 219 -15.52 44.65 -22.67
CA TYR A 219 -15.71 43.21 -22.90
C TYR A 219 -16.52 42.92 -24.17
N THR A 220 -17.35 43.86 -24.61
CA THR A 220 -18.18 43.75 -25.82
C THR A 220 -17.97 44.98 -26.72
N PRO A 221 -18.27 44.88 -28.03
CA PRO A 221 -18.38 46.07 -28.89
C PRO A 221 -19.45 47.05 -28.38
N LEU A 222 -19.44 48.25 -28.98
CA LEU A 222 -20.55 49.19 -28.85
C LEU A 222 -21.73 48.71 -29.69
N GLU A 223 -22.91 48.64 -29.10
CA GLU A 223 -24.17 48.33 -29.77
C GLU A 223 -25.10 49.54 -29.69
N LEU A 224 -25.78 49.87 -30.78
CA LEU A 224 -26.62 51.06 -30.87
C LEU A 224 -28.09 50.70 -30.76
N SER A 225 -28.83 51.44 -29.94
CA SER A 225 -30.30 51.48 -30.00
C SER A 225 -30.76 52.86 -30.41
N VAL A 226 -31.73 52.91 -31.33
CA VAL A 226 -32.39 54.14 -31.76
C VAL A 226 -33.80 54.13 -31.17
N ASN A 227 -34.10 55.11 -30.32
CA ASN A 227 -35.41 55.28 -29.72
C ASN A 227 -35.95 56.69 -30.04
N GLY A 228 -36.73 56.79 -31.12
CA GLY A 228 -37.17 58.07 -31.65
C GLY A 228 -35.98 58.91 -32.15
N SER A 229 -35.77 60.09 -31.55
CA SER A 229 -34.66 61.00 -31.89
C SER A 229 -33.38 60.76 -31.08
N GLU A 230 -33.41 59.89 -30.07
CA GLU A 230 -32.26 59.60 -29.23
C GLU A 230 -31.58 58.31 -29.66
N THR A 231 -30.25 58.37 -29.83
CA THR A 231 -29.42 57.20 -30.06
C THR A 231 -28.54 56.98 -28.83
N ILE A 232 -28.64 55.80 -28.25
CA ILE A 232 -27.86 55.40 -27.07
C ILE A 232 -26.97 54.24 -27.48
N ALA A 233 -25.70 54.29 -27.08
CA ALA A 233 -24.78 53.18 -27.25
C ALA A 233 -24.63 52.39 -25.96
N TYR A 234 -24.52 51.07 -26.10
CA TYR A 234 -24.38 50.14 -24.99
C TYR A 234 -23.10 49.34 -25.15
N SER A 235 -22.41 49.10 -24.05
CA SER A 235 -21.28 48.18 -24.01
C SER A 235 -21.08 47.66 -22.60
N VAL A 236 -20.49 46.48 -22.48
CA VAL A 236 -20.15 45.90 -21.20
C VAL A 236 -18.71 46.22 -20.87
N VAL A 237 -18.50 46.88 -19.73
CA VAL A 237 -17.19 47.34 -19.28
C VAL A 237 -16.81 46.74 -17.92
N ARG A 238 -15.54 46.86 -17.54
CA ARG A 238 -15.07 46.53 -16.21
C ARG A 238 -15.52 47.59 -15.20
N GLY A 239 -16.33 47.18 -14.24
CA GLY A 239 -16.74 47.99 -13.09
C GLY A 239 -15.62 48.16 -12.07
N SER A 240 -15.94 48.84 -10.96
CA SER A 240 -14.98 49.23 -9.91
C SER A 240 -14.71 48.16 -8.86
N LYS A 241 -15.45 47.04 -8.87
CA LYS A 241 -15.36 45.99 -7.84
C LYS A 241 -14.43 44.82 -8.22
N ASN A 242 -14.00 44.07 -7.21
CA ASN A 242 -13.06 42.94 -7.35
C ASN A 242 -13.71 41.68 -7.95
N VAL A 243 -12.85 40.69 -8.27
CA VAL A 243 -13.15 39.51 -9.13
C VAL A 243 -14.36 38.68 -8.69
N THR A 244 -14.68 38.64 -7.40
CA THR A 244 -15.67 37.74 -6.79
C THR A 244 -17.00 38.41 -6.41
N GLU A 245 -17.17 39.70 -6.71
CA GLU A 245 -18.33 40.48 -6.28
C GLU A 245 -19.21 40.94 -7.47
N ALA A 246 -20.52 41.00 -7.23
CA ALA A 246 -21.47 41.61 -8.17
C ALA A 246 -21.08 43.07 -8.45
N GLY A 247 -20.88 43.41 -9.73
CA GLY A 247 -20.40 44.72 -10.21
C GLY A 247 -18.97 44.76 -10.73
N ARG A 248 -18.31 43.59 -10.90
CA ARG A 248 -17.11 43.46 -11.73
C ARG A 248 -17.37 43.78 -13.20
N TYR A 249 -18.52 43.35 -13.72
CA TYR A 249 -18.99 43.61 -15.08
C TYR A 249 -20.15 44.59 -15.00
N GLN A 250 -20.10 45.65 -15.80
CA GLN A 250 -21.14 46.66 -15.84
C GLN A 250 -21.65 46.85 -17.25
N LEU A 251 -22.97 46.74 -17.42
CA LEU A 251 -23.66 47.19 -18.62
C LEU A 251 -23.76 48.70 -18.56
N LEU A 252 -23.13 49.38 -19.50
CA LEU A 252 -23.10 50.84 -19.57
C LEU A 252 -23.95 51.31 -20.74
N ALA A 253 -24.78 52.32 -20.50
CA ALA A 253 -25.44 53.10 -21.54
C ALA A 253 -24.78 54.47 -21.62
N ILE A 254 -24.40 54.88 -22.84
CA ILE A 254 -23.78 56.17 -23.09
C ILE A 254 -24.54 56.96 -24.15
N ASP A 255 -24.58 58.27 -23.97
CA ASP A 255 -25.10 59.19 -24.97
C ASP A 255 -24.09 59.30 -26.11
N THR A 256 -24.54 59.07 -27.34
CA THR A 256 -23.63 59.02 -28.49
C THR A 256 -23.12 60.40 -28.92
N ARG A 257 -23.76 61.49 -28.46
CA ARG A 257 -23.41 62.87 -28.82
C ARG A 257 -22.20 63.39 -28.07
N ASN A 258 -22.04 63.00 -26.81
CA ASN A 258 -20.97 63.49 -25.93
C ASN A 258 -20.17 62.38 -25.23
N GLY A 259 -20.61 61.12 -25.35
CA GLY A 259 -19.96 59.98 -24.72
C GLY A 259 -20.22 59.86 -23.22
N GLU A 260 -21.10 60.67 -22.62
CA GLU A 260 -21.41 60.63 -21.19
C GLU A 260 -22.26 59.43 -20.81
N THR A 261 -22.14 58.96 -19.56
CA THR A 261 -22.95 57.84 -19.06
C THR A 261 -24.39 58.28 -18.83
N CYS A 262 -25.35 57.62 -19.47
CA CYS A 262 -26.77 57.76 -19.14
C CYS A 262 -27.12 56.96 -17.89
N TRP A 263 -26.70 55.69 -17.85
CA TRP A 263 -26.87 54.81 -16.69
C TRP A 263 -25.86 53.64 -16.74
N ALA A 264 -25.69 52.97 -15.61
CA ALA A 264 -24.89 51.75 -15.49
C ALA A 264 -25.64 50.71 -14.64
N ALA A 265 -25.53 49.43 -15.01
CA ALA A 265 -26.11 48.32 -14.25
C ALA A 265 -25.07 47.22 -14.01
N ASP A 266 -24.99 46.72 -12.78
CA ASP A 266 -24.11 45.61 -12.41
C ASP A 266 -24.64 44.29 -13.01
N LEU A 267 -23.74 43.51 -13.62
CA LEU A 267 -24.06 42.22 -14.21
C LEU A 267 -23.53 41.06 -13.35
N PRO A 268 -24.25 39.92 -13.30
CA PRO A 268 -23.88 38.77 -12.48
C PRO A 268 -22.74 37.93 -13.07
N ALA A 269 -22.59 37.94 -14.39
CA ALA A 269 -21.60 37.16 -15.13
C ALA A 269 -20.98 38.00 -16.25
N ARG A 270 -19.87 37.52 -16.82
CA ARG A 270 -19.23 38.17 -17.97
C ARG A 270 -20.02 37.90 -19.24
N PRO A 271 -20.53 38.93 -19.93
CA PRO A 271 -21.05 38.80 -21.27
C PRO A 271 -19.90 38.68 -22.27
N ARG A 272 -19.97 37.67 -23.13
CA ARG A 272 -19.14 37.53 -24.32
C ARG A 272 -19.65 38.39 -25.47
N HIS A 273 -20.97 38.48 -25.59
CA HIS A 273 -21.63 39.27 -26.61
C HIS A 273 -22.81 40.06 -26.03
N LEU A 274 -23.07 41.20 -26.65
CA LEU A 274 -24.21 42.07 -26.42
C LEU A 274 -24.91 42.28 -27.76
N CYS A 275 -26.25 42.29 -27.75
CA CYS A 275 -27.06 42.55 -28.92
C CYS A 275 -28.27 43.40 -28.52
N VAL A 276 -28.56 44.43 -29.31
CA VAL A 276 -29.82 45.18 -29.22
C VAL A 276 -30.85 44.42 -30.03
N VAL A 277 -31.92 43.96 -29.37
CA VAL A 277 -32.99 43.17 -30.00
C VAL A 277 -34.03 44.09 -30.61
N ASP A 278 -34.46 45.08 -29.82
CA ASP A 278 -35.44 46.10 -30.19
C ASP A 278 -35.18 47.36 -29.34
N PRO A 279 -35.89 48.49 -29.58
CA PRO A 279 -35.66 49.72 -28.84
C PRO A 279 -35.80 49.61 -27.31
N GLU A 280 -36.42 48.54 -26.79
CA GLU A 280 -36.66 48.33 -25.36
C GLU A 280 -35.79 47.23 -24.73
N THR A 281 -35.18 46.35 -25.55
CA THR A 281 -34.61 45.08 -25.08
C THR A 281 -33.17 44.87 -25.55
N LEU A 282 -32.28 44.62 -24.59
CA LEU A 282 -30.92 44.15 -24.80
C LEU A 282 -30.85 42.66 -24.48
N LEU A 283 -30.00 41.94 -25.20
CA LEU A 283 -29.71 40.53 -25.02
C LEU A 283 -28.21 40.33 -24.81
N LEU A 284 -27.86 39.59 -23.76
CA LEU A 284 -26.50 39.34 -23.33
C LEU A 284 -26.24 37.83 -23.37
N PHE A 285 -25.15 37.44 -24.02
CA PHE A 285 -24.68 36.06 -24.06
C PHE A 285 -23.48 35.94 -23.13
N ASN A 286 -23.63 35.18 -22.04
CA ASN A 286 -22.62 35.11 -21.00
C ASN A 286 -21.67 33.93 -21.16
N ASP A 287 -20.45 34.11 -20.62
CA ASP A 287 -19.41 33.08 -20.57
C ASP A 287 -19.82 31.87 -19.70
N ASP A 288 -20.77 32.05 -18.77
CA ASP A 288 -21.25 31.00 -17.86
C ASP A 288 -22.32 30.05 -18.45
N GLY A 289 -22.55 30.17 -19.76
CA GLY A 289 -23.54 29.40 -20.49
C GLY A 289 -24.97 29.95 -20.41
N SER A 290 -25.16 31.18 -19.92
CA SER A 290 -26.47 31.79 -19.77
C SER A 290 -26.76 32.95 -20.73
N LEU A 291 -28.06 33.19 -20.94
CA LEU A 291 -28.64 34.33 -21.66
C LEU A 291 -29.33 35.25 -20.65
N LEU A 292 -29.12 36.55 -20.76
CA LEU A 292 -29.82 37.56 -19.97
C LEU A 292 -30.49 38.57 -20.89
N THR A 293 -31.66 39.04 -20.52
CA THR A 293 -32.28 40.22 -21.15
C THR A 293 -32.36 41.39 -20.19
N ALA A 294 -32.13 42.59 -20.71
CA ALA A 294 -32.14 43.83 -19.95
C ALA A 294 -32.94 44.91 -20.69
N LYS A 295 -33.58 45.81 -19.94
CA LYS A 295 -34.23 46.99 -20.54
C LYS A 295 -33.20 48.01 -21.02
N THR A 296 -33.35 48.51 -22.23
CA THR A 296 -32.51 49.61 -22.79
C THR A 296 -32.64 50.92 -22.01
N LYS A 297 -33.77 51.13 -21.33
CA LYS A 297 -34.08 52.37 -20.59
C LYS A 297 -33.24 52.53 -19.31
N ASN A 298 -32.94 51.44 -18.61
CA ASN A 298 -32.35 51.50 -17.27
C ASN A 298 -31.48 50.28 -16.88
N GLY A 299 -31.27 49.33 -17.80
CA GLY A 299 -30.51 48.12 -17.51
C GLY A 299 -31.19 47.14 -16.57
N GLN A 300 -32.49 47.30 -16.29
CA GLN A 300 -33.23 46.34 -15.44
C GLN A 300 -33.30 44.98 -16.14
N MET A 301 -32.84 43.92 -15.46
CA MET A 301 -32.97 42.55 -15.95
C MET A 301 -34.44 42.15 -16.07
N ILE A 302 -34.82 41.56 -17.21
CA ILE A 302 -36.18 41.08 -17.47
C ILE A 302 -36.25 39.58 -17.15
N TRP A 303 -35.36 38.78 -17.73
CA TRP A 303 -35.25 37.35 -17.44
C TRP A 303 -33.81 36.83 -17.59
N HIS A 304 -33.59 35.65 -17.03
CA HIS A 304 -32.32 34.90 -17.09
C HIS A 304 -32.61 33.45 -17.49
N TYR A 305 -31.91 32.94 -18.50
CA TYR A 305 -32.06 31.56 -18.96
C TYR A 305 -30.68 30.90 -19.06
N ARG A 306 -30.51 29.72 -18.48
CA ARG A 306 -29.23 29.00 -18.47
C ARG A 306 -29.32 27.75 -19.34
N LEU A 307 -28.58 27.75 -20.46
CA LEU A 307 -28.50 26.62 -21.39
C LEU A 307 -27.29 25.72 -21.12
N GLY A 308 -26.16 26.34 -20.78
CA GLY A 308 -24.88 25.68 -20.52
C GLY A 308 -24.37 25.92 -19.10
N SER A 309 -23.05 25.85 -18.96
CA SER A 309 -22.32 26.12 -17.71
C SER A 309 -21.01 26.82 -18.03
N ASP A 310 -20.21 27.14 -17.01
CA ASP A 310 -18.85 27.68 -17.21
C ASP A 310 -17.96 26.73 -18.04
N GLU A 311 -18.16 25.41 -17.88
CA GLU A 311 -17.46 24.36 -18.65
C GLU A 311 -18.07 24.13 -20.05
N ASP A 312 -19.32 24.57 -20.24
CA ASP A 312 -20.06 24.45 -21.50
C ASP A 312 -20.61 25.82 -21.97
N PRO A 313 -19.73 26.77 -22.33
CA PRO A 313 -20.11 28.14 -22.61
C PRO A 313 -20.88 28.28 -23.94
N LEU A 314 -21.63 29.36 -24.09
CA LEU A 314 -22.31 29.70 -25.35
C LEU A 314 -21.28 30.01 -26.45
N ARG A 315 -21.42 29.37 -27.61
CA ARG A 315 -20.52 29.51 -28.77
C ARG A 315 -21.12 30.24 -29.95
N THR A 316 -22.45 30.26 -30.07
CA THR A 316 -23.15 30.99 -31.12
C THR A 316 -23.02 32.50 -30.93
N GLU A 317 -22.78 33.22 -32.02
CA GLU A 317 -22.88 34.68 -32.03
C GLU A 317 -24.34 35.13 -31.83
N PRO A 318 -24.56 36.31 -31.21
CA PRO A 318 -25.90 36.74 -30.86
C PRO A 318 -26.71 37.02 -32.12
N PHE A 319 -27.93 36.49 -32.12
CA PHE A 319 -28.87 36.63 -33.21
C PHE A 319 -30.27 36.79 -32.62
N ALA A 320 -31.03 37.75 -33.13
CA ALA A 320 -32.43 37.91 -32.79
C ALA A 320 -33.21 38.21 -34.08
N ALA A 321 -34.21 37.39 -34.38
CA ALA A 321 -35.16 37.65 -35.45
C ALA A 321 -36.53 37.12 -35.06
N GLU A 322 -37.57 37.83 -35.49
CA GLU A 322 -38.97 37.46 -35.23
C GLU A 322 -39.28 37.19 -33.74
N GLY A 323 -38.58 37.87 -32.82
CA GLY A 323 -38.76 37.69 -31.38
C GLY A 323 -38.11 36.41 -30.82
N ILE A 324 -37.32 35.69 -31.60
CA ILE A 324 -36.59 34.48 -31.21
C ILE A 324 -35.09 34.77 -31.26
N THR A 325 -34.36 34.26 -30.27
CA THR A 325 -32.90 34.12 -30.33
C THR A 325 -32.51 32.65 -30.35
N VAL A 326 -31.36 32.33 -30.92
CA VAL A 326 -30.81 30.98 -30.87
C VAL A 326 -29.48 31.02 -30.13
N ALA A 327 -29.35 30.09 -29.19
CA ALA A 327 -28.13 29.91 -28.42
C ALA A 327 -27.65 28.47 -28.52
N GLY A 328 -26.36 28.30 -28.79
CA GLY A 328 -25.70 27.00 -28.85
C GLY A 328 -24.51 26.93 -27.91
N THR A 329 -24.31 25.82 -27.21
CA THR A 329 -23.19 25.59 -26.30
C THR A 329 -22.03 24.86 -26.99
N ARG A 330 -20.89 24.75 -26.30
CA ARG A 330 -19.71 24.02 -26.80
C ARG A 330 -19.97 22.52 -26.97
N SER A 331 -20.78 21.92 -26.10
CA SER A 331 -21.17 20.51 -26.16
C SER A 331 -22.18 20.20 -27.27
N GLY A 332 -22.68 21.23 -27.96
CA GLY A 332 -23.62 21.08 -29.07
C GLY A 332 -25.08 21.17 -28.67
N LYS A 333 -25.41 21.58 -27.43
CA LYS A 333 -26.79 21.90 -27.07
C LYS A 333 -27.23 23.14 -27.81
N ILE A 334 -28.44 23.14 -28.37
CA ILE A 334 -29.02 24.28 -29.08
C ILE A 334 -30.41 24.54 -28.53
N ALA A 335 -30.72 25.81 -28.27
CA ALA A 335 -32.06 26.25 -27.88
C ALA A 335 -32.49 27.45 -28.72
N ALA A 336 -33.74 27.41 -29.17
CA ALA A 336 -34.45 28.60 -29.63
C ALA A 336 -35.21 29.18 -28.43
N VAL A 337 -34.94 30.45 -28.11
CA VAL A 337 -35.48 31.14 -26.93
C VAL A 337 -36.34 32.31 -27.39
N TRP A 338 -37.60 32.30 -26.98
CA TRP A 338 -38.51 33.42 -27.20
C TRP A 338 -38.12 34.57 -26.28
N LEU A 339 -37.86 35.73 -26.88
CA LEU A 339 -37.39 36.92 -26.15
C LEU A 339 -38.53 37.61 -25.39
N LYS A 340 -39.76 37.42 -25.85
CA LYS A 340 -41.01 37.87 -25.24
C LYS A 340 -41.99 36.70 -25.12
N PRO A 341 -42.89 36.69 -24.12
CA PRO A 341 -43.92 35.66 -24.00
C PRO A 341 -44.73 35.54 -25.30
N ASN A 342 -44.80 34.34 -25.88
CA ASN A 342 -45.62 34.09 -27.05
C ASN A 342 -47.07 33.83 -26.60
N VAL A 343 -47.85 34.91 -26.49
CA VAL A 343 -49.26 34.87 -26.04
C VAL A 343 -50.19 34.23 -27.09
N GLY A 344 -49.70 33.97 -28.31
CA GLY A 344 -50.53 33.50 -29.44
C GLY A 344 -50.79 31.99 -29.52
N ASN A 345 -50.13 31.17 -28.69
CA ASN A 345 -50.22 29.70 -28.76
C ASN A 345 -50.82 29.05 -27.50
N ASP A 346 -51.57 29.82 -26.71
CA ASP A 346 -52.24 29.39 -25.48
C ASP A 346 -53.48 28.52 -25.76
N THR A 347 -53.27 27.43 -26.48
CA THR A 347 -54.32 26.45 -26.80
C THR A 347 -54.43 25.51 -25.61
N ASP A 348 -55.65 25.27 -25.10
CA ASP A 348 -55.85 24.34 -23.98
C ASP A 348 -55.24 22.96 -24.32
N PRO A 349 -54.23 22.48 -23.56
CA PRO A 349 -53.58 21.19 -23.81
C PRO A 349 -54.56 20.02 -23.88
N ARG A 350 -55.72 20.12 -23.20
CA ARG A 350 -56.77 19.10 -23.21
C ARG A 350 -57.47 19.00 -24.56
N VAL A 351 -57.68 20.13 -25.23
CA VAL A 351 -58.30 20.17 -26.57
C VAL A 351 -57.34 19.57 -27.59
N LEU A 352 -56.04 19.86 -27.48
CA LEU A 352 -55.00 19.28 -28.34
C LEU A 352 -54.93 17.76 -28.16
N LEU A 353 -55.02 17.25 -26.92
CA LEU A 353 -55.10 15.81 -26.67
C LEU A 353 -56.35 15.16 -27.28
N GLN A 354 -57.50 15.83 -27.20
CA GLN A 354 -58.75 15.33 -27.80
C GLN A 354 -58.68 15.25 -29.33
N ASN A 355 -57.95 16.19 -29.94
CA ASN A 355 -57.73 16.21 -31.39
C ASN A 355 -56.64 15.22 -31.86
N GLY A 356 -55.92 14.57 -30.94
CA GLY A 356 -54.84 13.62 -31.24
C GLY A 356 -53.47 14.28 -31.45
N ASP A 357 -53.37 15.59 -31.24
CA ASP A 357 -52.14 16.37 -31.41
C ASP A 357 -51.25 16.24 -30.15
N HIS A 358 -50.76 15.03 -29.90
CA HIS A 358 -50.03 14.69 -28.67
C HIS A 358 -48.75 15.53 -28.46
N ARG A 359 -48.06 15.92 -29.54
CA ARG A 359 -46.82 16.72 -29.43
C ARG A 359 -47.12 18.15 -29.01
N GLU A 360 -48.10 18.77 -29.64
CA GLU A 360 -48.57 20.11 -29.35
C GLU A 360 -49.18 20.17 -27.95
N ALA A 361 -49.93 19.14 -27.56
CA ALA A 361 -50.45 19.00 -26.20
C ALA A 361 -49.31 18.93 -25.17
N ALA A 362 -48.29 18.10 -25.39
CA ALA A 362 -47.15 17.98 -24.48
C ALA A 362 -46.39 19.31 -24.35
N HIS A 363 -46.18 20.03 -25.46
CA HIS A 363 -45.61 21.36 -25.43
C HIS A 363 -46.48 22.35 -24.66
N ALA A 364 -47.81 22.33 -24.86
CA ALA A 364 -48.73 23.21 -24.17
C ALA A 364 -48.76 22.92 -22.65
N TYR A 365 -48.76 21.66 -22.23
CA TYR A 365 -48.62 21.28 -20.82
C TYR A 365 -47.31 21.79 -20.21
N ALA A 366 -46.19 21.64 -20.92
CA ALA A 366 -44.90 22.14 -20.45
C ALA A 366 -44.89 23.68 -20.35
N LEU A 367 -45.50 24.39 -21.30
CA LEU A 367 -45.63 25.85 -21.27
C LEU A 367 -46.55 26.33 -20.14
N HIS A 368 -47.55 25.53 -19.77
CA HIS A 368 -48.43 25.77 -18.62
C HIS A 368 -47.80 25.38 -17.27
N GLY A 369 -46.58 24.83 -17.28
CA GLY A 369 -45.85 24.42 -16.09
C GLY A 369 -46.20 23.02 -15.58
N ASP A 370 -47.06 22.27 -16.26
CA ASP A 370 -47.36 20.87 -15.95
C ASP A 370 -46.34 19.93 -16.62
N PHE A 371 -45.11 19.96 -16.11
CA PHE A 371 -44.00 19.19 -16.65
C PHE A 371 -44.20 17.68 -16.53
N LEU A 372 -44.92 17.21 -15.50
CA LEU A 372 -45.21 15.78 -15.32
C LEU A 372 -46.10 15.24 -16.44
N ARG A 373 -47.21 15.93 -16.75
CA ARG A 373 -48.08 15.52 -17.86
C ARG A 373 -47.38 15.59 -19.20
N ALA A 374 -46.59 16.64 -19.42
CA ALA A 374 -45.79 16.75 -20.62
C ALA A 374 -44.80 15.57 -20.74
N ALA A 375 -44.07 15.25 -19.66
CA ALA A 375 -43.12 14.14 -19.62
C ALA A 375 -43.78 12.79 -19.92
N GLU A 376 -44.95 12.53 -19.33
CA GLU A 376 -45.74 11.31 -19.57
C GLU A 376 -46.09 11.17 -21.05
N ILE A 377 -46.61 12.23 -21.68
CA ILE A 377 -46.98 12.19 -23.10
C ILE A 377 -45.73 11.94 -23.98
N PHE A 378 -44.59 12.56 -23.66
CA PHE A 378 -43.33 12.30 -24.37
C PHE A 378 -42.82 10.86 -24.17
N GLU A 379 -42.97 10.28 -22.98
CA GLU A 379 -42.57 8.90 -22.68
C GLU A 379 -43.49 7.90 -23.37
N THR A 380 -44.80 7.98 -23.17
CA THR A 380 -45.75 6.93 -23.57
C THR A 380 -46.33 7.10 -24.97
N ASN A 381 -46.71 8.33 -25.36
CA ASN A 381 -47.43 8.55 -26.61
C ASN A 381 -46.50 8.83 -27.78
N LEU A 382 -45.41 9.56 -27.53
CA LEU A 382 -44.49 10.01 -28.58
C LEU A 382 -43.21 9.17 -28.68
N GLY A 383 -42.87 8.40 -27.64
CA GLY A 383 -41.66 7.58 -27.62
C GLY A 383 -40.37 8.40 -27.70
N GLU A 384 -40.36 9.60 -27.12
CA GLU A 384 -39.21 10.51 -27.10
C GLU A 384 -38.63 10.58 -25.67
N PRO A 385 -37.90 9.54 -25.21
CA PRO A 385 -37.51 9.39 -23.81
C PRO A 385 -36.57 10.49 -23.32
N GLN A 386 -35.74 11.07 -24.20
CA GLN A 386 -34.82 12.15 -23.85
C GLN A 386 -35.55 13.43 -23.41
N LYS A 387 -36.67 13.77 -24.06
CA LYS A 387 -37.50 14.91 -23.65
C LYS A 387 -38.27 14.61 -22.37
N ALA A 388 -38.76 13.39 -22.23
CA ALA A 388 -39.42 12.94 -21.00
C ALA A 388 -38.47 13.02 -19.79
N ILE A 389 -37.23 12.53 -19.91
CA ILE A 389 -36.21 12.64 -18.85
C ILE A 389 -36.00 14.11 -18.44
N LEU A 390 -35.82 15.01 -19.41
CA LEU A 390 -35.63 16.43 -19.13
C LEU A 390 -36.85 17.04 -18.41
N LEU A 391 -38.06 16.69 -18.84
CA LEU A 391 -39.28 17.19 -18.22
C LEU A 391 -39.52 16.61 -16.82
N TYR A 392 -39.21 15.33 -16.58
CA TYR A 392 -39.22 14.75 -15.24
C TYR A 392 -38.21 15.46 -14.31
N GLN A 393 -37.01 15.80 -14.81
CA GLN A 393 -36.04 16.60 -14.06
C GLN A 393 -36.59 18.00 -13.71
N HIS A 394 -37.27 18.67 -14.65
CA HIS A 394 -37.91 19.96 -14.39
C HIS A 394 -39.11 19.87 -13.42
N ALA A 395 -39.81 18.74 -13.42
CA ALA A 395 -40.85 18.44 -12.44
C ALA A 395 -40.29 18.12 -11.04
N GLY A 396 -38.98 17.87 -10.91
CA GLY A 396 -38.34 17.40 -9.69
C GLY A 396 -38.50 15.90 -9.43
N ASP A 397 -39.05 15.13 -10.38
CA ASP A 397 -39.20 13.67 -10.30
C ASP A 397 -37.92 12.98 -10.82
N TYR A 398 -36.84 13.14 -10.05
CA TYR A 398 -35.52 12.60 -10.41
C TYR A 398 -35.51 11.06 -10.43
N LYS A 399 -36.39 10.41 -9.65
CA LYS A 399 -36.51 8.96 -9.64
C LYS A 399 -36.98 8.41 -10.99
N ARG A 400 -38.11 8.90 -11.52
CA ARG A 400 -38.60 8.48 -12.85
C ARG A 400 -37.63 8.87 -13.96
N ALA A 401 -37.03 10.06 -13.87
CA ALA A 401 -36.00 10.50 -14.81
C ALA A 401 -34.80 9.54 -14.85
N GLY A 402 -34.29 9.14 -13.68
CA GLY A 402 -33.16 8.22 -13.55
C GLY A 402 -33.48 6.81 -14.02
N GLU A 403 -34.66 6.28 -13.69
CA GLU A 403 -35.12 4.95 -14.15
C GLU A 403 -35.29 4.90 -15.67
N LEU A 404 -35.87 5.95 -16.27
CA LEU A 404 -36.00 6.06 -17.71
C LEU A 404 -34.63 6.21 -18.39
N ALA A 405 -33.72 7.01 -17.83
CA ALA A 405 -32.36 7.16 -18.34
C ALA A 405 -31.58 5.84 -18.30
N LEU A 406 -31.68 5.06 -17.20
CA LEU A 406 -31.03 3.76 -17.08
C LEU A 406 -31.55 2.75 -18.11
N ARG A 407 -32.88 2.71 -18.36
CA ARG A 407 -33.48 1.85 -19.40
C ARG A 407 -33.01 2.20 -20.82
N GLN A 408 -32.61 3.45 -21.05
CA GLN A 408 -32.08 3.94 -22.32
C GLN A 408 -30.54 3.89 -22.38
N GLU A 409 -29.89 3.25 -21.40
CA GLU A 409 -28.43 3.17 -21.27
C GLU A 409 -27.72 4.55 -21.21
N LEU A 410 -28.46 5.59 -20.80
CA LEU A 410 -27.95 6.94 -20.59
C LEU A 410 -27.37 7.04 -19.17
N TYR A 411 -26.25 6.35 -18.94
CA TYR A 411 -25.72 6.14 -17.59
C TYR A 411 -25.36 7.43 -16.83
N GLU A 412 -24.78 8.42 -17.50
CA GLU A 412 -24.40 9.68 -16.85
C GLU A 412 -25.63 10.51 -16.42
N ASP A 413 -26.69 10.51 -17.24
CA ASP A 413 -27.95 11.14 -16.88
C ASP A 413 -28.63 10.41 -15.72
N ALA A 414 -28.61 9.08 -15.73
CA ALA A 414 -29.14 8.26 -14.64
C ALA A 414 -28.40 8.53 -13.32
N LEU A 415 -27.06 8.53 -13.32
CA LEU A 415 -26.24 8.84 -12.15
C LEU A 415 -26.54 10.25 -11.63
N ARG A 416 -26.64 11.25 -12.52
CA ARG A 416 -26.98 12.62 -12.12
C ARG A 416 -28.35 12.68 -11.45
N CYS A 417 -29.35 11.99 -11.99
CA CYS A 417 -30.70 11.95 -11.41
C CYS A 417 -30.71 11.26 -10.04
N PHE A 418 -30.15 10.04 -9.94
CA PHE A 418 -30.13 9.31 -8.67
C PHE A 418 -29.27 9.98 -7.60
N LYS A 419 -28.23 10.72 -7.99
CA LYS A 419 -27.46 11.57 -7.07
C LYS A 419 -28.29 12.72 -6.50
N HIS A 420 -29.16 13.33 -7.31
CA HIS A 420 -30.09 14.35 -6.83
C HIS A 420 -31.15 13.77 -5.90
N ASP A 421 -31.64 12.56 -6.19
CA ASP A 421 -32.61 11.84 -5.36
C ASP A 421 -31.98 11.29 -4.05
N GLY A 422 -30.66 11.08 -4.03
CA GLY A 422 -29.93 10.47 -2.92
C GLY A 422 -30.03 8.94 -2.89
N ASP A 423 -30.55 8.31 -3.96
CA ASP A 423 -30.70 6.86 -4.08
C ASP A 423 -29.36 6.20 -4.41
N LEU A 424 -28.67 5.72 -3.37
CA LEU A 424 -27.38 5.04 -3.49
C LEU A 424 -27.52 3.64 -4.10
N GLU A 425 -28.63 2.94 -3.87
CA GLU A 425 -28.88 1.62 -4.44
C GLU A 425 -29.07 1.72 -5.96
N ALA A 426 -29.85 2.71 -6.42
CA ALA A 426 -30.02 2.97 -7.83
C ALA A 426 -28.70 3.37 -8.52
N GLN A 427 -27.84 4.15 -7.85
CA GLN A 427 -26.48 4.44 -8.35
C GLN A 427 -25.64 3.16 -8.50
N ALA A 428 -25.69 2.24 -7.52
CA ALA A 428 -25.01 0.95 -7.61
C ALA A 428 -25.48 0.13 -8.82
N ARG A 429 -26.80 0.11 -9.08
CA ARG A 429 -27.37 -0.55 -10.28
C ARG A 429 -26.88 0.06 -11.59
N VAL A 430 -26.69 1.38 -11.64
CA VAL A 430 -26.13 2.03 -12.84
C VAL A 430 -24.70 1.56 -13.10
N PHE A 431 -23.85 1.48 -12.06
CA PHE A 431 -22.48 0.96 -12.20
C PHE A 431 -22.45 -0.51 -12.60
N LEU A 432 -23.35 -1.35 -12.06
CA LEU A 432 -23.51 -2.73 -12.52
C LEU A 432 -23.87 -2.81 -14.01
N ALA A 433 -24.83 -1.99 -14.47
CA ALA A 433 -25.23 -1.97 -15.87
C ALA A 433 -24.10 -1.52 -16.82
N LYS A 434 -23.18 -0.66 -16.33
CA LYS A 434 -21.94 -0.29 -17.05
C LYS A 434 -20.88 -1.40 -17.07
N GLY A 435 -21.04 -2.46 -16.27
CA GLY A 435 -20.02 -3.50 -16.06
C GLY A 435 -18.93 -3.12 -15.05
N ASP A 436 -19.11 -2.05 -14.27
CA ASP A 436 -18.18 -1.61 -13.22
C ASP A 436 -18.64 -2.18 -11.86
N GLU A 437 -18.36 -3.46 -11.65
CA GLU A 437 -18.78 -4.19 -10.45
C GLU A 437 -18.10 -3.71 -9.17
N LEU A 438 -16.84 -3.24 -9.27
CA LEU A 438 -16.09 -2.77 -8.10
C LEU A 438 -16.69 -1.48 -7.54
N THR A 439 -16.95 -0.50 -8.41
CA THR A 439 -17.64 0.73 -8.00
C THR A 439 -19.06 0.43 -7.53
N ALA A 440 -19.78 -0.49 -8.18
CA ALA A 440 -21.10 -0.91 -7.71
C ALA A 440 -21.06 -1.49 -6.29
N ALA A 441 -20.07 -2.33 -5.98
CA ALA A 441 -19.88 -2.90 -4.64
C ALA A 441 -19.69 -1.81 -3.57
N GLU A 442 -18.91 -0.78 -3.85
CA GLU A 442 -18.74 0.37 -2.94
C GLU A 442 -20.04 1.14 -2.68
N TYR A 443 -20.88 1.31 -3.71
CA TYR A 443 -22.18 1.98 -3.54
C TYR A 443 -23.17 1.10 -2.77
N TYR A 444 -23.15 -0.22 -2.97
CA TYR A 444 -23.94 -1.15 -2.14
C TYR A 444 -23.48 -1.11 -0.68
N GLU A 445 -22.17 -1.10 -0.42
CA GLU A 445 -21.59 -0.93 0.92
C GLU A 445 -22.07 0.37 1.57
N LYS A 446 -22.00 1.51 0.85
CA LYS A 446 -22.50 2.81 1.33
C LYS A 446 -24.01 2.83 1.55
N SER A 447 -24.77 2.08 0.76
CA SER A 447 -26.22 1.93 0.92
C SER A 447 -26.61 0.95 2.05
N ASN A 448 -25.62 0.35 2.73
CA ASN A 448 -25.78 -0.65 3.79
C ASN A 448 -26.36 -2.00 3.31
N ASP A 449 -26.31 -2.30 2.00
CA ASP A 449 -26.56 -3.63 1.46
C ASP A 449 -25.26 -4.45 1.43
N ILE A 450 -24.83 -4.84 2.64
CA ILE A 450 -23.53 -5.49 2.87
C ILE A 450 -23.42 -6.84 2.13
N ARG A 451 -24.53 -7.56 1.94
CA ARG A 451 -24.52 -8.88 1.29
C ARG A 451 -24.18 -8.76 -0.20
N ARG A 452 -24.87 -7.89 -0.94
CA ARG A 452 -24.55 -7.67 -2.36
C ARG A 452 -23.17 -7.09 -2.55
N ALA A 453 -22.74 -6.19 -1.65
CA ALA A 453 -21.38 -5.66 -1.68
C ALA A 453 -20.32 -6.78 -1.54
N ALA A 454 -20.49 -7.69 -0.57
CA ALA A 454 -19.57 -8.80 -0.35
C ALA A 454 -19.49 -9.76 -1.55
N GLU A 455 -20.63 -10.12 -2.14
CA GLU A 455 -20.71 -10.98 -3.33
C GLU A 455 -20.01 -10.33 -4.54
N LEU A 456 -20.20 -9.02 -4.74
CA LEU A 456 -19.57 -8.29 -5.83
C LEU A 456 -18.07 -8.14 -5.63
N PHE A 457 -17.61 -7.76 -4.43
CA PHE A 457 -16.16 -7.68 -4.14
C PHE A 457 -15.45 -9.03 -4.33
N GLU A 458 -16.14 -10.14 -4.02
CA GLU A 458 -15.62 -11.48 -4.28
C GLU A 458 -15.48 -11.77 -5.77
N HIS A 459 -16.45 -11.36 -6.60
CA HIS A 459 -16.42 -11.56 -8.05
C HIS A 459 -15.42 -10.63 -8.76
N SER A 460 -15.36 -9.37 -8.33
CA SER A 460 -14.66 -8.28 -9.00
C SER A 460 -13.18 -8.15 -8.63
N GLY A 461 -12.67 -9.03 -7.76
CA GLY A 461 -11.23 -9.19 -7.49
C GLY A 461 -10.69 -8.55 -6.21
N ASP A 462 -11.54 -8.16 -5.24
CA ASP A 462 -11.10 -7.75 -3.89
C ASP A 462 -11.58 -8.73 -2.80
N PRO A 463 -10.91 -9.88 -2.67
CA PRO A 463 -11.30 -10.89 -1.69
C PRO A 463 -11.10 -10.44 -0.24
N ALA A 464 -10.23 -9.45 0.01
CA ALA A 464 -9.99 -8.93 1.37
C ALA A 464 -11.21 -8.16 1.88
N ARG A 465 -11.72 -7.23 1.07
CA ARG A 465 -12.99 -6.52 1.36
C ARG A 465 -14.15 -7.50 1.49
N ALA A 466 -14.28 -8.47 0.57
CA ALA A 466 -15.34 -9.46 0.62
C ALA A 466 -15.33 -10.26 1.93
N ARG A 467 -14.17 -10.76 2.35
CA ARG A 467 -13.99 -11.47 3.64
C ARG A 467 -14.45 -10.62 4.82
N ASP A 468 -14.04 -9.35 4.87
CA ASP A 468 -14.34 -8.48 6.00
C ASP A 468 -15.85 -8.15 6.07
N LEU A 469 -16.51 -7.99 4.92
CA LEU A 469 -17.96 -7.79 4.85
C LEU A 469 -18.75 -9.07 5.22
N TYR A 470 -18.31 -10.25 4.78
CA TYR A 470 -18.89 -11.51 5.24
C TYR A 470 -18.74 -11.70 6.76
N ALA A 471 -17.59 -11.33 7.32
CA ALA A 471 -17.38 -11.36 8.77
C ALA A 471 -18.29 -10.37 9.51
N GLN A 472 -18.50 -9.17 8.96
CA GLN A 472 -19.45 -8.19 9.50
C GLN A 472 -20.90 -8.70 9.51
N LEU A 473 -21.28 -9.50 8.51
CA LEU A 473 -22.59 -10.16 8.43
C LEU A 473 -22.74 -11.36 9.39
N GLY A 474 -21.67 -11.78 10.06
CA GLY A 474 -21.64 -13.02 10.83
C GLY A 474 -21.64 -14.30 9.97
N ASP A 475 -21.39 -14.18 8.66
CA ASP A 475 -21.24 -15.31 7.75
C ASP A 475 -19.79 -15.84 7.81
N GLU A 476 -19.47 -16.49 8.92
CA GLU A 476 -18.13 -17.03 9.17
C GLU A 476 -17.71 -18.07 8.12
N VAL A 477 -18.67 -18.78 7.53
CA VAL A 477 -18.43 -19.81 6.53
C VAL A 477 -17.85 -19.19 5.26
N ASN A 478 -18.51 -18.14 4.72
CA ASN A 478 -18.02 -17.46 3.54
C ASN A 478 -16.76 -16.65 3.81
N ALA A 479 -16.68 -15.95 4.95
CA ALA A 479 -15.48 -15.21 5.34
C ALA A 479 -14.25 -16.14 5.38
N ARG A 480 -14.37 -17.30 6.04
CA ARG A 480 -13.30 -18.30 6.12
C ARG A 480 -12.97 -18.90 4.74
N ARG A 481 -13.98 -19.21 3.92
CA ARG A 481 -13.79 -19.75 2.56
C ARG A 481 -13.00 -18.80 1.67
N VAL A 482 -13.33 -17.50 1.71
CA VAL A 482 -12.61 -16.47 0.94
C VAL A 482 -11.19 -16.32 1.47
N ALA A 483 -11.02 -16.20 2.79
CA ALA A 483 -9.71 -16.06 3.44
C ALA A 483 -8.75 -17.23 3.13
N GLN A 484 -9.25 -18.46 2.99
CA GLN A 484 -8.43 -19.63 2.65
C GLN A 484 -7.90 -19.62 1.21
N LYS A 485 -8.58 -18.94 0.28
CA LYS A 485 -8.15 -18.82 -1.12
C LYS A 485 -7.23 -17.62 -1.35
N MET A 486 -7.16 -16.70 -0.39
CA MET A 486 -6.30 -15.54 -0.43
C MET A 486 -4.82 -15.93 -0.25
N PRO A 487 -3.88 -15.13 -0.77
CA PRO A 487 -2.46 -15.32 -0.52
C PRO A 487 -2.15 -15.28 0.99
N PRO A 488 -1.13 -16.02 1.46
CA PRO A 488 -0.74 -16.07 2.86
C PRO A 488 0.09 -14.83 3.25
N ASP A 489 -0.49 -13.64 3.15
CA ASP A 489 0.14 -12.39 3.59
C ASP A 489 -0.11 -12.10 5.08
N LEU A 490 0.59 -11.09 5.62
CA LEU A 490 0.47 -10.71 7.02
C LEU A 490 -0.95 -10.26 7.40
N ASP A 491 -1.69 -9.63 6.48
CA ASP A 491 -3.03 -9.14 6.74
C ASP A 491 -4.02 -10.29 6.89
N ASN A 492 -3.93 -11.29 6.01
CA ASN A 492 -4.73 -12.51 6.08
C ASN A 492 -4.39 -13.34 7.33
N ILE A 493 -3.10 -13.50 7.65
CA ILE A 493 -2.67 -14.18 8.88
C ILE A 493 -3.24 -13.49 10.11
N ASN A 494 -3.13 -12.16 10.20
CA ASN A 494 -3.64 -11.39 11.34
C ASN A 494 -5.16 -11.46 11.44
N TRP A 495 -5.87 -11.58 10.32
CA TRP A 495 -7.31 -11.82 10.33
C TRP A 495 -7.66 -13.16 10.99
N PHE A 496 -7.00 -14.27 10.61
CA PHE A 496 -7.21 -15.58 11.24
C PHE A 496 -6.87 -15.57 12.74
N VAL A 497 -5.83 -14.82 13.15
CA VAL A 497 -5.49 -14.62 14.57
C VAL A 497 -6.62 -13.91 15.32
N LYS A 498 -7.20 -12.84 14.75
CA LYS A 498 -8.33 -12.12 15.35
C LYS A 498 -9.59 -12.99 15.42
N ALA A 499 -9.81 -13.84 14.41
CA ALA A 499 -10.88 -14.83 14.39
C ALA A 499 -10.65 -16.01 15.36
N ASN A 500 -9.56 -16.01 16.14
CA ASN A 500 -9.17 -17.08 17.05
C ASN A 500 -8.95 -18.45 16.38
N LEU A 501 -8.67 -18.45 15.07
CA LEU A 501 -8.34 -19.63 14.26
C LEU A 501 -6.82 -19.79 14.19
N LEU A 502 -6.22 -20.07 15.34
CA LEU A 502 -4.76 -20.02 15.54
C LEU A 502 -4.00 -21.08 14.72
N SER A 503 -4.59 -22.26 14.53
CA SER A 503 -4.01 -23.35 13.73
C SER A 503 -3.83 -22.96 12.26
N GLU A 504 -4.85 -22.35 11.67
CA GLU A 504 -4.87 -21.90 10.29
C GLU A 504 -3.94 -20.71 10.11
N ALA A 505 -3.93 -19.77 11.06
CA ALA A 505 -2.99 -18.66 11.06
C ALA A 505 -1.53 -19.15 11.10
N ALA A 506 -1.23 -20.17 11.92
CA ALA A 506 0.11 -20.75 12.02
C ALA A 506 0.55 -21.42 10.71
N ASN A 507 -0.34 -22.19 10.08
CA ASN A 507 -0.07 -22.85 8.80
C ASN A 507 0.15 -21.83 7.67
N LEU A 508 -0.67 -20.77 7.59
CA LEU A 508 -0.47 -19.70 6.61
C LEU A 508 0.87 -18.97 6.84
N ALA A 509 1.21 -18.65 8.09
CA ALA A 509 2.50 -18.05 8.43
C ALA A 509 3.68 -18.94 8.03
N GLU A 510 3.54 -20.25 8.19
CA GLU A 510 4.54 -21.23 7.76
C GLU A 510 4.70 -21.27 6.23
N GLN A 511 3.59 -21.33 5.48
CA GLN A 511 3.60 -21.31 4.01
C GLN A 511 4.21 -20.04 3.43
N ALA A 512 4.01 -18.90 4.12
CA ALA A 512 4.59 -17.61 3.76
C ALA A 512 6.09 -17.50 4.10
N GLY A 513 6.65 -18.46 4.82
CA GLY A 513 8.04 -18.43 5.29
C GLY A 513 8.28 -17.60 6.55
N TYR A 514 7.23 -17.11 7.22
CA TYR A 514 7.33 -16.39 8.50
C TYR A 514 7.48 -17.38 9.67
N LEU A 515 8.58 -18.12 9.68
CA LEU A 515 8.80 -19.25 10.60
C LEU A 515 8.70 -18.85 12.09
N ASP A 516 9.28 -17.72 12.51
CA ASP A 516 9.20 -17.26 13.91
C ASP A 516 7.76 -17.02 14.35
N ARG A 517 6.96 -16.40 13.46
CA ARG A 517 5.54 -16.13 13.69
C ARG A 517 4.75 -17.45 13.75
N ALA A 518 5.05 -18.40 12.86
CA ALA A 518 4.42 -19.71 12.85
C ALA A 518 4.65 -20.46 14.15
N VAL A 519 5.89 -20.48 14.69
CA VAL A 519 6.19 -21.12 15.99
C VAL A 519 5.37 -20.49 17.11
N GLN A 520 5.34 -19.16 17.21
CA GLN A 520 4.56 -18.47 18.23
C GLN A 520 3.06 -18.79 18.14
N LEU A 521 2.53 -18.92 16.92
CA LEU A 521 1.13 -19.25 16.69
C LEU A 521 0.82 -20.72 17.00
N TYR A 522 1.69 -21.67 16.61
CA TYR A 522 1.55 -23.09 17.00
C TYR A 522 1.64 -23.29 18.51
N CYS A 523 2.54 -22.56 19.18
CA CYS A 523 2.65 -22.53 20.63
C CYS A 523 1.35 -22.06 21.29
N LYS A 524 0.78 -20.94 20.81
CA LYS A 524 -0.52 -20.43 21.30
C LYS A 524 -1.70 -21.35 20.98
N ALA A 525 -1.66 -22.05 19.85
CA ALA A 525 -2.66 -23.03 19.44
C ALA A 525 -2.56 -24.35 20.22
N ASN A 526 -1.55 -24.52 21.08
CA ASN A 526 -1.25 -25.77 21.80
C ASN A 526 -1.02 -26.96 20.84
N LEU A 527 -0.27 -26.72 19.76
CA LEU A 527 0.07 -27.69 18.71
C LEU A 527 1.59 -28.00 18.72
N PRO A 528 2.06 -28.80 19.70
CA PRO A 528 3.49 -28.97 19.97
C PRO A 528 4.26 -29.72 18.86
N GLU A 529 3.60 -30.60 18.10
CA GLU A 529 4.25 -31.34 17.00
C GLU A 529 4.61 -30.43 15.83
N GLN A 530 3.67 -29.58 15.41
CA GLN A 530 3.89 -28.58 14.36
C GLN A 530 4.88 -27.51 14.82
N GLU A 531 4.75 -27.05 16.08
CA GLU A 531 5.71 -26.12 16.71
C GLU A 531 7.14 -26.67 16.61
N MET A 532 7.34 -27.93 17.02
CA MET A 532 8.63 -28.61 17.00
C MET A 532 9.16 -28.78 15.56
N ALA A 533 8.31 -29.12 14.59
CA ALA A 533 8.73 -29.29 13.20
C ALA A 533 9.25 -27.99 12.56
N VAL A 534 8.64 -26.85 12.88
CA VAL A 534 9.13 -25.53 12.45
C VAL A 534 10.42 -25.15 13.20
N LEU A 535 10.47 -25.37 14.51
CA LEU A 535 11.67 -25.11 15.33
C LEU A 535 12.90 -25.88 14.84
N ARG A 536 12.76 -27.16 14.47
CA ARG A 536 13.86 -27.95 13.87
C ARG A 536 14.43 -27.29 12.61
N ARG A 537 13.57 -26.74 11.75
CA ARG A 537 14.00 -26.02 10.55
C ARG A 537 14.74 -24.73 10.90
N LEU A 538 14.25 -23.95 11.86
CA LEU A 538 14.92 -22.73 12.35
C LEU A 538 16.29 -23.03 12.95
N VAL A 539 16.38 -24.04 13.81
CA VAL A 539 17.63 -24.41 14.50
C VAL A 539 18.70 -24.96 13.54
N ASN A 540 18.29 -25.56 12.42
CA ASN A 540 19.20 -26.05 11.39
C ASN A 540 19.72 -24.96 10.44
N GLN A 541 19.28 -23.71 10.57
CA GLN A 541 19.81 -22.59 9.79
C GLN A 541 21.24 -22.21 10.23
N GLN A 542 21.93 -21.41 9.41
CA GLN A 542 23.34 -21.07 9.60
C GLN A 542 23.61 -20.27 10.88
N LYS A 543 22.61 -19.55 11.41
CA LYS A 543 22.67 -18.79 12.66
C LYS A 543 21.36 -18.94 13.45
N PRO A 544 21.20 -20.00 14.24
CA PRO A 544 19.99 -20.21 15.03
C PRO A 544 19.95 -19.24 16.23
N ASP A 545 18.76 -18.78 16.59
CA ASP A 545 18.55 -17.91 17.74
C ASP A 545 18.42 -18.72 19.05
N ARG A 546 18.83 -18.10 20.17
CA ARG A 546 18.84 -18.73 21.49
C ARG A 546 17.47 -19.26 21.92
N TRP A 547 16.41 -18.47 21.71
CA TRP A 547 15.07 -18.81 22.17
C TRP A 547 14.53 -20.05 21.45
N SER A 548 14.68 -20.15 20.13
CA SER A 548 14.25 -21.32 19.35
C SER A 548 14.96 -22.60 19.80
N MET A 549 16.26 -22.51 20.12
CA MET A 549 17.02 -23.66 20.63
C MET A 549 16.56 -24.09 22.04
N GLU A 550 16.37 -23.14 22.96
CA GLU A 550 15.86 -23.44 24.31
C GLU A 550 14.45 -24.05 24.25
N ARG A 551 13.57 -23.47 23.43
CA ARG A 551 12.20 -23.96 23.27
C ARG A 551 12.14 -25.35 22.64
N LEU A 552 12.98 -25.61 21.62
CA LEU A 552 13.08 -26.93 21.01
C LEU A 552 13.57 -27.97 22.03
N ALA A 553 14.60 -27.66 22.81
CA ALA A 553 15.12 -28.55 23.84
C ALA A 553 14.06 -28.90 24.89
N ASP A 554 13.25 -27.93 25.31
CA ASP A 554 12.18 -28.17 26.28
C ASP A 554 11.07 -29.06 25.71
N LEU A 555 10.67 -28.88 24.44
CA LEU A 555 9.70 -29.75 23.77
C LEU A 555 10.25 -31.18 23.62
N LEU A 556 11.51 -31.33 23.21
CA LEU A 556 12.18 -32.63 23.10
C LEU A 556 12.21 -33.37 24.44
N ARG A 557 12.50 -32.65 25.53
CA ARG A 557 12.45 -33.18 26.89
C ARG A 557 11.06 -33.73 27.24
N THR A 558 9.99 -32.99 26.89
CA THR A 558 8.61 -33.44 27.14
C THR A 558 8.19 -34.63 26.28
N GLN A 559 8.80 -34.81 25.10
CA GLN A 559 8.53 -35.99 24.27
C GLN A 559 9.39 -37.21 24.65
N GLY A 560 10.39 -37.05 25.53
CA GLY A 560 11.32 -38.10 25.91
C GLY A 560 12.45 -38.32 24.89
N SER A 561 12.70 -37.36 24.00
CA SER A 561 13.79 -37.39 23.01
C SER A 561 15.07 -36.78 23.61
N PHE A 562 15.61 -37.40 24.66
CA PHE A 562 16.67 -36.80 25.49
C PHE A 562 18.02 -36.66 24.76
N GLU A 563 18.35 -37.55 23.82
CA GLU A 563 19.60 -37.45 23.07
C GLU A 563 19.61 -36.21 22.17
N GLU A 564 18.51 -35.95 21.46
CA GLU A 564 18.36 -34.74 20.65
C GLU A 564 18.33 -33.49 21.53
N GLU A 565 17.63 -33.53 22.67
CA GLU A 565 17.68 -32.46 23.68
C GLU A 565 19.13 -32.12 24.05
N ALA A 566 19.91 -33.16 24.38
CA ALA A 566 21.29 -33.00 24.83
C ALA A 566 22.17 -32.37 23.74
N ARG A 567 22.03 -32.81 22.48
CA ARG A 567 22.74 -32.22 21.34
C ARG A 567 22.40 -30.74 21.14
N ILE A 568 21.13 -30.36 21.24
CA ILE A 568 20.71 -28.95 21.12
C ILE A 568 21.28 -28.11 22.27
N ARG A 569 21.19 -28.60 23.52
CA ARG A 569 21.75 -27.90 24.69
C ARG A 569 23.28 -27.76 24.60
N SER A 570 23.99 -28.80 24.18
CA SER A 570 25.45 -28.73 23.95
C SER A 570 25.82 -27.69 22.89
N ARG A 571 25.05 -27.59 21.78
CA ARG A 571 25.26 -26.57 20.75
C ARG A 571 25.00 -25.16 21.28
N LEU A 572 24.02 -25.00 22.17
CA LEU A 572 23.72 -23.73 22.84
C LEU A 572 24.88 -23.28 23.74
N CYS A 573 25.52 -24.20 24.47
CA CYS A 573 26.72 -23.89 25.28
C CYS A 573 27.86 -23.32 24.43
N VAL A 574 28.08 -23.87 23.23
CA VAL A 574 29.13 -23.40 22.30
C VAL A 574 28.84 -21.97 21.80
N LEU A 575 27.57 -21.63 21.56
CA LEU A 575 27.19 -20.31 21.01
C LEU A 575 27.35 -19.15 22.00
N ILE A 576 27.11 -19.38 23.29
CA ILE A 576 27.24 -18.33 24.32
C ILE A 576 28.71 -18.04 24.63
N GLY A 577 29.59 -19.03 24.43
CA GLY A 577 31.02 -18.93 24.73
C GLY A 577 31.30 -18.85 26.23
N GLN A 578 32.57 -18.86 26.61
CA GLN A 578 33.02 -18.82 28.02
C GLN A 578 32.90 -17.44 28.68
N GLY A 579 32.24 -16.46 28.03
CA GLY A 579 32.21 -15.06 28.48
C GLY A 579 31.30 -14.79 29.68
N GLU A 580 30.20 -15.53 29.82
CA GLU A 580 29.29 -15.45 30.98
C GLU A 580 29.37 -16.75 31.79
N THR A 581 30.27 -16.78 32.78
CA THR A 581 30.66 -18.00 33.50
C THR A 581 29.47 -18.72 34.15
N THR A 582 28.50 -17.98 34.70
CA THR A 582 27.33 -18.56 35.38
C THR A 582 26.30 -19.16 34.41
N ALA A 583 26.02 -18.48 33.30
CA ALA A 583 25.09 -18.97 32.28
C ALA A 583 25.67 -20.17 31.52
N PHE A 584 26.97 -20.12 31.22
CA PHE A 584 27.70 -21.24 30.63
C PHE A 584 27.65 -22.48 31.52
N GLN A 585 27.90 -22.33 32.83
CA GLN A 585 27.84 -23.43 33.79
C GLN A 585 26.43 -24.05 33.87
N GLN A 586 25.38 -23.23 33.98
CA GLN A 586 23.99 -23.72 34.05
C GLN A 586 23.56 -24.48 32.79
N LEU A 587 23.93 -23.99 31.61
CA LEU A 587 23.58 -24.65 30.36
C LEU A 587 24.38 -25.94 30.15
N THR A 588 25.64 -25.95 30.57
CA THR A 588 26.49 -27.14 30.53
C THR A 588 25.96 -28.22 31.47
N LEU A 589 25.49 -27.82 32.66
CA LEU A 589 24.80 -28.70 33.58
C LEU A 589 23.50 -29.26 32.98
N ALA A 590 22.67 -28.41 32.35
CA ALA A 590 21.44 -28.86 31.70
C ALA A 590 21.70 -29.81 30.52
N ALA A 591 22.79 -29.62 29.77
CA ALA A 591 23.24 -30.53 28.73
C ALA A 591 23.72 -31.87 29.32
N ALA A 592 24.50 -31.84 30.41
CA ALA A 592 24.96 -33.02 31.12
C ALA A 592 23.79 -33.87 31.66
N ASP A 593 22.79 -33.21 32.27
CA ASP A 593 21.56 -33.85 32.74
C ASP A 593 20.78 -34.50 31.59
N ALA A 594 20.74 -33.87 30.41
CA ALA A 594 20.07 -34.43 29.24
C ALA A 594 20.81 -35.66 28.68
N TRP A 595 22.15 -35.62 28.59
CA TRP A 595 22.97 -36.78 28.21
C TRP A 595 22.81 -37.93 29.19
N TYR A 596 22.78 -37.63 30.49
CA TYR A 596 22.55 -38.60 31.53
C TYR A 596 21.16 -39.27 31.39
N ARG A 597 20.10 -38.49 31.15
CA ARG A 597 18.75 -39.02 30.89
C ARG A 597 18.71 -39.89 29.64
N ALA A 598 19.39 -39.51 28.57
CA ALA A 598 19.50 -40.32 27.36
C ALA A 598 20.19 -41.67 27.66
N ALA A 599 21.27 -41.66 28.46
CA ALA A 599 21.95 -42.89 28.89
C ALA A 599 21.03 -43.80 29.70
N CYS A 600 20.29 -43.26 30.68
CA CYS A 600 19.30 -44.02 31.46
C CYS A 600 18.19 -44.58 30.58
N GLN A 601 17.69 -43.81 29.61
CA GLN A 601 16.66 -44.30 28.68
C GLN A 601 17.17 -45.48 27.85
N CYS A 602 18.43 -45.43 27.38
CA CYS A 602 19.08 -46.54 26.69
C CYS A 602 19.32 -47.74 27.62
N GLU A 603 19.66 -47.51 28.89
CA GLU A 603 19.83 -48.56 29.90
C GLU A 603 18.50 -49.28 30.20
N ASP A 604 17.41 -48.52 30.40
CA ASP A 604 16.05 -49.04 30.62
C ASP A 604 15.54 -49.89 29.44
N ALA A 605 15.94 -49.50 28.23
CA ALA A 605 15.61 -50.17 26.97
C ALA A 605 16.55 -51.36 26.65
N GLU A 606 17.51 -51.67 27.53
CA GLU A 606 18.49 -52.75 27.36
C GLU A 606 19.27 -52.62 26.02
N ALA A 607 19.62 -51.39 25.65
CA ALA A 607 20.40 -51.11 24.45
C ALA A 607 21.86 -51.64 24.56
N ASP A 608 22.63 -51.48 23.48
CA ASP A 608 24.04 -51.88 23.46
C ASP A 608 24.83 -51.19 24.60
N HIS A 609 25.54 -51.99 25.40
CA HIS A 609 26.40 -51.54 26.48
C HIS A 609 27.44 -50.51 26.00
N LEU A 610 27.92 -50.59 24.76
CA LEU A 610 28.85 -49.61 24.21
C LEU A 610 28.19 -48.23 24.05
N LEU A 611 26.97 -48.18 23.49
CA LEU A 611 26.21 -46.94 23.34
C LEU A 611 25.88 -46.33 24.71
N ILE A 612 25.42 -47.14 25.66
CA ILE A 612 25.13 -46.66 27.03
C ILE A 612 26.38 -46.06 27.67
N ALA A 613 27.54 -46.73 27.52
CA ALA A 613 28.80 -46.21 28.02
C ALA A 613 29.23 -44.91 27.34
N GLU A 614 29.05 -44.76 26.02
CA GLU A 614 29.35 -43.52 25.30
C GLU A 614 28.49 -42.34 25.76
N LEU A 615 27.20 -42.57 26.02
CA LEU A 615 26.30 -41.55 26.54
C LEU A 615 26.68 -41.14 27.97
N TYR A 616 26.98 -42.09 28.86
CA TYR A 616 27.45 -41.79 30.21
C TYR A 616 28.81 -41.10 30.22
N GLU A 617 29.72 -41.48 29.31
CA GLU A 617 31.01 -40.83 29.15
C GLU A 617 30.83 -39.37 28.67
N THR A 618 29.91 -39.12 27.75
CA THR A 618 29.59 -37.75 27.28
C THR A 618 28.96 -36.91 28.40
N ALA A 619 28.07 -37.50 29.20
CA ALA A 619 27.50 -36.87 30.39
C ALA A 619 28.58 -36.55 31.43
N MET A 620 29.50 -37.48 31.69
CA MET A 620 30.63 -37.31 32.61
C MET A 620 31.50 -36.11 32.21
N HIS A 621 31.93 -36.04 30.94
CA HIS A 621 32.73 -34.91 30.45
C HIS A 621 31.97 -33.58 30.57
N SER A 622 30.65 -33.59 30.36
CA SER A 622 29.81 -32.40 30.51
C SER A 622 29.68 -31.97 31.99
N TYR A 623 29.52 -32.90 32.93
CA TYR A 623 29.53 -32.59 34.37
C TYR A 623 30.88 -32.07 34.85
N GLN A 624 31.97 -32.61 34.32
CA GLN A 624 33.32 -32.12 34.59
C GLN A 624 33.48 -30.65 34.14
N GLN A 625 32.96 -30.29 32.96
CA GLN A 625 32.94 -28.91 32.48
C GLN A 625 32.03 -27.99 33.32
N ALA A 626 31.03 -28.54 33.99
CA ALA A 626 30.13 -27.83 34.89
C ALA A 626 30.61 -27.77 36.35
N TYR A 627 31.75 -28.40 36.69
CA TYR A 627 32.28 -28.53 38.06
C TYR A 627 31.37 -29.32 39.02
N GLU A 628 30.71 -30.37 38.53
CA GLU A 628 29.82 -31.26 39.31
C GLU A 628 30.47 -32.62 39.58
N ASP A 629 31.36 -32.68 40.57
CA ASP A 629 32.21 -33.85 40.86
C ASP A 629 31.41 -35.10 41.28
N GLU A 630 30.35 -34.96 42.08
CA GLU A 630 29.55 -36.09 42.55
C GLU A 630 28.83 -36.81 41.40
N ARG A 631 28.21 -36.04 40.50
CA ARG A 631 27.50 -36.60 39.33
C ARG A 631 28.46 -37.16 38.30
N GLN A 632 29.62 -36.52 38.13
CA GLN A 632 30.71 -37.04 37.30
C GLN A 632 31.12 -38.45 37.75
N GLU A 633 31.33 -38.68 39.05
CA GLU A 633 31.73 -39.98 39.59
C GLU A 633 30.63 -41.05 39.38
N ILE A 634 29.35 -40.69 39.54
CA ILE A 634 28.23 -41.60 39.25
C ILE A 634 28.23 -42.04 37.77
N CYS A 635 28.39 -41.09 36.85
CA CYS A 635 28.50 -41.41 35.41
C CYS A 635 29.69 -42.32 35.14
N TRP A 636 30.83 -42.04 35.77
CA TRP A 636 32.04 -42.83 35.58
C TRP A 636 31.88 -44.28 36.06
N GLN A 637 31.25 -44.50 37.20
CA GLN A 637 30.92 -45.86 37.68
C GLN A 637 30.06 -46.62 36.68
N LYS A 638 29.08 -45.95 36.05
CA LYS A 638 28.28 -46.53 34.97
C LYS A 638 29.15 -46.87 33.75
N VAL A 639 30.09 -45.99 33.34
CA VAL A 639 31.03 -46.30 32.25
C VAL A 639 31.87 -47.53 32.57
N ILE A 640 32.45 -47.63 33.78
CA ILE A 640 33.23 -48.81 34.22
C ILE A 640 32.38 -50.07 34.13
N PHE A 641 31.11 -50.01 34.58
CA PHE A 641 30.18 -51.13 34.52
C PHE A 641 29.88 -51.58 33.09
N HIS A 642 29.39 -50.68 32.23
CA HIS A 642 28.97 -51.04 30.87
C HIS A 642 30.16 -51.42 29.98
N ARG A 643 31.35 -50.82 30.19
CA ARG A 643 32.58 -51.20 29.47
C ARG A 643 33.34 -52.37 30.10
N ARG A 644 32.87 -52.91 31.24
CA ARG A 644 33.55 -53.97 31.99
C ARG A 644 35.02 -53.65 32.26
N LEU A 645 35.30 -52.45 32.80
CA LEU A 645 36.67 -52.01 33.08
C LEU A 645 37.14 -52.50 34.47
N PRO A 646 38.45 -52.85 34.62
CA PRO A 646 39.05 -53.13 35.92
C PRO A 646 39.33 -51.86 36.72
N ARG A 647 39.11 -51.91 38.04
CA ARG A 647 39.29 -50.81 38.99
C ARG A 647 40.09 -51.35 40.18
N ILE A 648 41.31 -50.84 40.43
CA ILE A 648 42.23 -51.42 41.43
C ILE A 648 42.27 -50.56 42.70
N MET A 649 41.80 -51.12 43.81
CA MET A 649 41.82 -50.55 45.16
C MET A 649 42.89 -51.22 46.02
N VAL A 650 43.50 -50.45 46.93
CA VAL A 650 44.62 -50.92 47.76
C VAL A 650 44.43 -50.46 49.19
N GLU A 651 44.41 -51.40 50.13
CA GLU A 651 44.32 -51.13 51.56
C GLU A 651 45.32 -51.99 52.32
N GLY A 652 45.98 -51.47 53.34
CA GLY A 652 46.94 -52.26 54.08
C GLY A 652 47.54 -51.59 55.29
N GLN A 653 48.45 -52.28 55.94
CA GLN A 653 49.12 -51.78 57.13
C GLN A 653 50.55 -52.31 57.22
N ALA A 654 51.42 -51.50 57.80
CA ALA A 654 52.74 -51.95 58.20
C ALA A 654 52.63 -52.97 59.34
N ARG A 655 53.51 -53.96 59.36
CA ARG A 655 53.53 -55.01 60.39
C ARG A 655 54.06 -54.47 61.72
N GLN A 656 55.04 -53.58 61.64
CA GLN A 656 55.66 -52.90 62.77
C GLN A 656 55.82 -51.42 62.46
N VAL A 657 56.32 -50.65 63.42
CA VAL A 657 56.71 -49.25 63.18
C VAL A 657 58.05 -49.25 62.46
N PHE A 658 58.24 -48.34 61.51
CA PHE A 658 59.48 -48.29 60.76
C PHE A 658 60.63 -47.79 61.62
N GLU A 659 61.79 -48.43 61.48
CA GLU A 659 63.05 -47.99 62.09
C GLU A 659 64.03 -47.61 60.97
N GLU A 660 64.80 -46.55 61.20
CA GLU A 660 65.78 -46.05 60.26
C GLU A 660 66.77 -47.16 59.84
N GLY A 661 66.80 -47.49 58.54
CA GLY A 661 67.71 -48.50 58.01
C GLY A 661 67.35 -49.95 58.36
N ALA A 662 66.16 -50.22 58.92
CA ALA A 662 65.64 -51.57 59.12
C ALA A 662 64.54 -51.93 58.10
N PHE A 663 64.50 -53.21 57.68
CA PHE A 663 63.41 -53.72 56.86
C PHE A 663 62.15 -53.94 57.70
N ASN A 664 61.00 -53.55 57.15
CA ASN A 664 59.69 -53.78 57.73
C ASN A 664 58.74 -54.27 56.63
N HIS A 665 57.79 -55.12 57.02
CA HIS A 665 56.79 -55.67 56.11
C HIS A 665 55.58 -54.72 56.06
N ILE A 666 55.08 -54.44 54.86
CA ILE A 666 53.79 -53.81 54.63
C ILE A 666 52.91 -54.81 53.92
N THR A 667 51.85 -55.24 54.57
CA THR A 667 50.86 -56.13 53.94
C THR A 667 49.74 -55.27 53.36
N LEU A 668 49.63 -55.29 52.04
CA LEU A 668 48.60 -54.65 51.23
C LEU A 668 47.60 -55.70 50.73
N THR A 669 46.32 -55.38 50.81
CA THR A 669 45.20 -56.07 50.19
C THR A 669 44.83 -55.27 48.94
N VAL A 670 45.08 -55.85 47.78
CA VAL A 670 44.77 -55.29 46.47
C VAL A 670 43.48 -55.94 46.00
N ILE A 671 42.43 -55.15 45.77
CA ILE A 671 41.12 -55.62 45.34
C ILE A 671 40.81 -55.00 43.99
N ASN A 672 40.33 -55.80 43.05
CA ASN A 672 39.70 -55.27 41.85
C ASN A 672 38.21 -55.06 42.14
N ASP A 673 37.78 -53.83 42.45
CA ASP A 673 36.38 -53.48 42.70
C ASP A 673 35.64 -53.06 41.41
N GLY A 674 36.26 -53.30 40.25
CA GLY A 674 35.68 -53.07 38.92
C GLY A 674 34.99 -54.31 38.35
N TYR A 675 34.53 -54.22 37.11
CA TYR A 675 33.75 -55.28 36.46
C TYR A 675 34.54 -56.07 35.40
N GLY A 676 35.78 -55.66 35.12
CA GLY A 676 36.70 -56.30 34.17
C GLY A 676 37.87 -57.01 34.84
N ILE A 677 38.58 -57.86 34.10
CA ILE A 677 39.82 -58.49 34.58
C ILE A 677 40.97 -57.49 34.41
N ALA A 678 41.67 -57.19 35.50
CA ALA A 678 42.93 -56.47 35.44
C ALA A 678 44.05 -57.45 35.06
N THR A 679 44.92 -57.06 34.15
CA THR A 679 46.08 -57.85 33.69
C THR A 679 47.36 -57.03 33.83
N ASP A 680 48.52 -57.69 33.90
CA ASP A 680 49.83 -57.02 33.96
C ASP A 680 49.94 -55.95 35.06
N ILE A 681 49.58 -56.34 36.28
CA ILE A 681 49.56 -55.45 37.45
C ILE A 681 50.98 -55.36 37.99
N ASP A 682 51.54 -54.16 38.14
CA ASP A 682 52.90 -53.94 38.62
C ASP A 682 52.93 -52.83 39.67
N PHE A 683 53.42 -53.14 40.87
CA PHE A 683 53.58 -52.20 41.99
C PHE A 683 55.01 -51.70 42.09
N LYS A 684 55.17 -50.41 42.35
CA LYS A 684 56.46 -49.75 42.52
C LYS A 684 56.44 -48.83 43.72
N VAL A 685 57.57 -48.74 44.39
CA VAL A 685 57.80 -47.78 45.47
C VAL A 685 58.78 -46.73 44.98
N ASN A 686 58.57 -45.47 45.39
CA ASN A 686 59.51 -44.41 45.09
C ASN A 686 60.89 -44.70 45.73
N PRO A 687 61.95 -44.88 44.92
CA PRO A 687 63.27 -45.26 45.42
C PRO A 687 64.01 -44.11 46.11
N GLU A 688 63.49 -42.87 46.12
CA GLU A 688 64.16 -41.74 46.75
C GLU A 688 64.28 -41.90 48.27
N ARG A 689 63.25 -42.48 48.91
CA ARG A 689 63.13 -42.51 50.39
C ARG A 689 63.07 -43.90 51.00
N PHE A 690 62.63 -44.90 50.24
CA PHE A 690 62.56 -46.29 50.69
C PHE A 690 63.29 -47.20 49.69
N ASP A 691 64.09 -48.12 50.22
CA ASP A 691 64.66 -49.24 49.48
C ASP A 691 63.68 -50.42 49.54
N LEU A 692 63.37 -51.02 48.38
CA LEU A 692 62.57 -52.23 48.27
C LEU A 692 63.48 -53.45 48.22
N ASP A 693 63.19 -54.45 49.05
CA ASP A 693 63.82 -55.76 48.91
C ASP A 693 63.18 -56.52 47.74
N ILE A 694 63.87 -56.51 46.60
CA ILE A 694 63.40 -57.11 45.34
C ILE A 694 63.40 -58.65 45.43
N GLU A 695 64.25 -59.25 46.27
CA GLU A 695 64.29 -60.71 46.44
C GLU A 695 63.17 -61.19 47.36
N ALA A 696 62.80 -60.38 48.36
CA ALA A 696 61.73 -60.70 49.31
C ALA A 696 60.34 -60.21 48.89
N THR A 697 60.22 -59.42 47.81
CA THR A 697 58.94 -58.82 47.36
C THR A 697 58.54 -59.25 45.96
N THR A 698 57.31 -59.76 45.80
CA THR A 698 56.69 -59.94 44.48
C THR A 698 55.85 -58.71 44.13
N THR A 699 56.26 -57.92 43.14
CA THR A 699 55.55 -56.68 42.76
C THR A 699 54.63 -56.81 41.54
N ARG A 700 54.80 -57.87 40.73
CA ARG A 700 54.09 -58.03 39.46
C ARG A 700 53.18 -59.26 39.45
N PHE A 701 51.94 -59.07 38.99
CA PHE A 701 50.90 -60.10 38.96
C PHE A 701 50.26 -60.15 37.58
N SER A 702 50.01 -61.37 37.08
CA SER A 702 49.52 -61.57 35.72
C SER A 702 48.07 -61.15 35.53
N HIS A 703 47.21 -61.41 36.53
CA HIS A 703 45.79 -61.08 36.47
C HIS A 703 45.17 -60.92 37.87
N LEU A 704 44.13 -60.09 37.96
CA LEU A 704 43.25 -59.96 39.13
C LEU A 704 41.79 -59.87 38.67
N ALA A 705 41.02 -60.89 39.01
CA ALA A 705 39.57 -60.92 38.75
C ALA A 705 38.84 -59.98 39.73
N PRO A 706 37.65 -59.47 39.35
CA PRO A 706 36.76 -58.72 40.24
C PRO A 706 36.55 -59.40 41.60
N ASP A 707 36.49 -58.60 42.67
CA ASP A 707 36.22 -58.98 44.07
C ASP A 707 37.16 -60.03 44.69
N LYS A 708 38.24 -60.39 43.98
CA LYS A 708 39.25 -61.31 44.50
C LYS A 708 40.35 -60.50 45.17
N PRO A 709 40.54 -60.60 46.51
CA PRO A 709 41.65 -59.94 47.17
C PRO A 709 42.97 -60.63 46.81
N LEU A 710 43.97 -59.80 46.50
CA LEU A 710 45.36 -60.18 46.32
C LEU A 710 46.17 -59.60 47.48
N LEU A 711 46.81 -60.48 48.25
CA LEU A 711 47.71 -60.06 49.32
C LEU A 711 49.11 -59.80 48.74
N LEU A 712 49.57 -58.56 48.87
CA LEU A 712 50.87 -58.07 48.46
C LEU A 712 51.67 -57.70 49.71
N ASP A 713 52.73 -58.45 50.00
CA ASP A 713 53.64 -58.13 51.11
C ASP A 713 54.87 -57.39 50.55
N LEU A 714 54.99 -56.10 50.87
CA LEU A 714 56.12 -55.25 50.48
C LEU A 714 57.15 -55.20 51.61
N VAL A 715 58.38 -55.61 51.33
CA VAL A 715 59.48 -55.54 52.30
C VAL A 715 60.30 -54.29 52.01
N LEU A 716 60.19 -53.29 52.89
CA LEU A 716 60.69 -51.94 52.66
C LEU A 716 61.59 -51.47 53.79
N ARG A 717 62.62 -50.70 53.45
CA ARG A 717 63.53 -50.06 54.40
C ARG A 717 63.64 -48.55 54.14
N PRO A 718 63.41 -47.68 55.13
CA PRO A 718 63.70 -46.25 54.99
C PRO A 718 65.21 -46.02 54.85
N LYS A 719 65.62 -45.13 53.94
CA LYS A 719 67.05 -44.80 53.78
C LYS A 719 67.61 -44.15 55.04
N ILE A 720 68.90 -44.37 55.27
CA ILE A 720 69.65 -43.79 56.39
C ILE A 720 69.57 -42.26 56.33
N GLY A 721 69.32 -41.61 57.46
CA GLY A 721 69.09 -40.17 57.60
C GLY A 721 67.63 -39.72 57.49
N LEU A 722 66.69 -40.64 57.20
CA LEU A 722 65.26 -40.33 57.13
C LEU A 722 64.52 -40.86 58.37
N TYR A 723 64.11 -39.95 59.25
CA TYR A 723 63.31 -40.21 60.45
C TYR A 723 62.23 -39.13 60.63
N GLY A 724 61.23 -39.38 61.48
CA GLY A 724 60.04 -38.53 61.57
C GLY A 724 58.90 -39.03 60.68
N ASN A 725 58.08 -38.12 60.14
CA ASN A 725 57.02 -38.44 59.19
C ASN A 725 57.59 -38.47 57.76
N VAL A 726 57.88 -39.66 57.25
CA VAL A 726 58.48 -39.87 55.93
C VAL A 726 57.38 -40.27 54.93
N PRO A 727 57.22 -39.57 53.80
CA PRO A 727 56.26 -39.95 52.79
C PRO A 727 56.71 -41.23 52.07
N LEU A 728 55.87 -42.25 52.16
CA LEU A 728 55.88 -43.46 51.35
C LEU A 728 55.01 -43.20 50.12
N ILE A 729 55.60 -43.31 48.94
CA ILE A 729 54.88 -43.12 47.68
C ILE A 729 54.85 -44.45 46.94
N LEU A 730 53.64 -44.96 46.72
CA LEU A 730 53.35 -46.18 45.97
C LEU A 730 52.76 -45.81 44.61
N TYR A 731 53.19 -46.50 43.57
CA TYR A 731 52.64 -46.39 42.21
C TYR A 731 52.27 -47.79 41.72
N TRP A 732 51.17 -47.93 41.01
CA TRP A 732 50.85 -49.17 40.34
C TRP A 732 50.29 -48.94 38.95
N THR A 733 50.54 -49.89 38.06
CA THR A 733 50.02 -49.91 36.70
C THR A 733 49.29 -51.21 36.45
N TRP A 734 48.21 -51.19 35.67
CA TRP A 734 47.50 -52.39 35.23
C TRP A 734 46.96 -52.19 33.81
N LYS A 735 46.55 -53.28 33.17
CA LYS A 735 45.91 -53.29 31.85
C LYS A 735 44.53 -53.90 31.90
N ASP A 736 43.62 -53.43 31.05
CA ASP A 736 42.38 -54.17 30.76
C ASP A 736 42.62 -55.30 29.73
N LEU A 737 41.58 -56.05 29.39
CA LEU A 737 41.64 -57.07 28.34
C LEU A 737 41.96 -56.49 26.96
N ALA A 738 41.63 -55.22 26.72
CA ALA A 738 41.93 -54.50 25.49
C ALA A 738 43.36 -53.91 25.47
N GLN A 739 44.22 -54.28 26.43
CA GLN A 739 45.60 -53.83 26.58
C GLN A 739 45.77 -52.32 26.82
N ARG A 740 44.71 -51.61 27.24
CA ARG A 740 44.80 -50.20 27.66
C ARG A 740 45.50 -50.12 28.99
N VAL A 741 46.44 -49.18 29.13
CA VAL A 741 47.28 -49.03 30.33
C VAL A 741 46.69 -48.00 31.27
N TYR A 742 46.43 -48.45 32.50
CA TYR A 742 45.94 -47.68 33.62
C TYR A 742 47.04 -47.53 34.67
N ASN A 743 47.03 -46.43 35.42
CA ASN A 743 47.98 -46.24 36.49
C ASN A 743 47.36 -45.48 37.68
N ALA A 744 47.99 -45.60 38.84
CA ALA A 744 47.56 -44.92 40.05
C ALA A 744 48.75 -44.66 40.97
N ARG A 745 48.60 -43.66 41.83
CA ARG A 745 49.60 -43.25 42.80
C ARG A 745 48.96 -42.97 44.15
N GLN A 746 49.59 -43.43 45.23
CA GLN A 746 49.27 -43.01 46.59
C GLN A 746 50.50 -42.47 47.31
N THR A 747 50.33 -41.36 48.02
CA THR A 747 51.32 -40.89 49.01
C THR A 747 50.74 -41.07 50.42
N THR A 748 51.47 -41.73 51.31
CA THR A 748 51.08 -41.92 52.72
C THR A 748 52.26 -41.58 53.61
N TYR A 749 52.04 -40.86 54.70
CA TYR A 749 53.11 -40.50 55.62
C TYR A 749 53.29 -41.59 56.68
N VAL A 750 54.49 -42.14 56.75
CA VAL A 750 54.86 -43.25 57.63
C VAL A 750 55.82 -42.73 58.69
N ARG A 751 55.54 -43.02 59.97
CA ARG A 751 56.44 -42.65 61.07
C ARG A 751 57.64 -43.60 61.10
N VAL A 752 58.84 -43.03 60.99
CA VAL A 752 60.13 -43.75 61.06
C VAL A 752 60.89 -43.31 62.32
N LYS A 753 61.31 -44.26 63.16
CA LYS A 753 62.12 -44.04 64.36
C LYS A 753 63.59 -43.88 64.01
N SER A 754 64.29 -42.95 64.69
CA SER A 754 65.75 -42.89 64.60
C SER A 754 66.39 -43.98 65.47
N LYS A 755 67.66 -44.31 65.21
CA LYS A 755 68.40 -45.34 65.98
C LYS A 755 68.53 -45.05 67.48
N ASP A 756 68.34 -43.80 67.90
CA ASP A 756 68.50 -43.35 69.29
C ASP A 756 67.16 -43.14 70.03
N GLU A 757 66.02 -43.42 69.38
CA GLU A 757 64.68 -43.17 69.91
C GLU A 757 64.17 -44.37 70.75
N SER A 758 64.04 -44.21 72.08
CA SER A 758 63.56 -45.27 72.98
C SER A 758 62.03 -45.35 73.06
N THR A 759 61.53 -46.58 73.23
CA THR A 759 60.14 -47.07 73.06
C THR A 759 59.02 -46.19 73.65
N GLY A 760 58.24 -45.55 72.76
CA GLY A 760 56.84 -45.18 72.99
C GLY A 760 55.86 -46.16 72.35
N VAL A 761 54.58 -46.13 72.74
CA VAL A 761 53.51 -46.89 72.09
C VAL A 761 53.24 -46.24 70.73
N ASP A 762 53.80 -46.83 69.68
CA ASP A 762 53.64 -46.38 68.31
C ASP A 762 52.78 -47.38 67.55
N HIS A 763 51.79 -46.88 66.81
CA HIS A 763 50.93 -47.70 65.96
C HIS A 763 51.57 -47.89 64.58
N PRO A 764 51.51 -49.09 63.97
CA PRO A 764 51.97 -49.29 62.61
C PRO A 764 51.21 -48.39 61.62
N ALA A 765 51.88 -47.93 60.57
CA ALA A 765 51.25 -47.08 59.57
C ALA A 765 50.11 -47.82 58.85
N GLN A 766 48.93 -47.21 58.82
CA GLN A 766 47.81 -47.65 58.01
C GLN A 766 47.88 -46.97 56.65
N ILE A 767 47.63 -47.74 55.59
CA ILE A 767 47.61 -47.30 54.21
C ILE A 767 46.21 -47.58 53.70
N PHE A 768 45.41 -46.53 53.52
CA PHE A 768 44.11 -46.62 52.88
C PHE A 768 44.13 -45.78 51.62
N VAL A 769 43.67 -46.36 50.51
CA VAL A 769 43.51 -45.65 49.23
C VAL A 769 42.06 -45.73 48.79
N ASN A 770 41.35 -44.61 48.94
CA ASN A 770 40.10 -44.36 48.23
C ASN A 770 40.34 -43.19 47.28
N GLY A 771 40.58 -43.48 46.00
CA GLY A 771 40.86 -42.48 44.98
C GLY A 771 39.74 -42.37 43.95
N THR A 772 39.47 -41.15 43.53
CA THR A 772 38.66 -40.81 42.33
C THR A 772 39.57 -40.77 41.09
N TYR A 773 38.99 -41.07 39.93
CA TYR A 773 39.71 -41.18 38.65
C TYR A 773 39.77 -39.84 37.92
N ILE A 774 40.91 -39.52 37.31
CA ILE A 774 41.08 -38.42 36.36
C ILE A 774 41.71 -38.98 35.08
N GLN A 775 41.03 -38.81 33.95
CA GLN A 775 41.57 -39.15 32.64
C GLN A 775 42.51 -38.04 32.16
N THR A 776 43.76 -38.39 31.87
CA THR A 776 44.76 -37.46 31.32
C THR A 776 44.63 -37.35 29.80
N GLN A 777 45.13 -36.25 29.22
CA GLN A 777 45.03 -35.94 27.77
C GLN A 777 45.64 -37.01 26.83
N ASN A 778 46.43 -37.94 27.36
CA ASN A 778 47.08 -39.01 26.60
C ASN A 778 46.29 -40.34 26.62
N GLY A 779 45.07 -40.34 27.15
CA GLY A 779 44.25 -41.56 27.28
C GLY A 779 44.61 -42.45 28.47
N HIS A 780 45.55 -42.04 29.31
CA HIS A 780 45.85 -42.69 30.58
C HIS A 780 44.87 -42.23 31.65
N VAL A 781 44.26 -43.16 32.37
CA VAL A 781 43.43 -42.85 33.54
C VAL A 781 44.31 -42.95 34.78
N GLU A 782 44.41 -41.86 35.53
CA GLU A 782 45.13 -41.73 36.80
C GLU A 782 44.12 -41.78 37.96
N MET A 783 44.41 -42.54 39.03
CA MET A 783 43.74 -42.32 40.32
C MET A 783 44.51 -41.29 41.14
N VAL A 784 43.82 -40.28 41.64
CA VAL A 784 44.38 -39.32 42.58
C VAL A 784 43.74 -39.57 43.94
N GLY A 785 44.49 -40.21 44.84
CA GLY A 785 44.14 -40.18 46.26
C GLY A 785 44.15 -38.72 46.73
N GLY A 786 43.10 -38.32 47.45
CA GLY A 786 42.85 -36.94 47.86
C GLY A 786 44.06 -36.27 48.49
N ASP A 787 44.78 -35.51 47.68
CA ASP A 787 45.50 -34.28 47.99
C ASP A 787 46.05 -33.72 46.67
N LYS A 788 45.26 -32.85 46.03
CA LYS A 788 45.72 -32.03 44.90
C LYS A 788 46.39 -30.78 45.49
N VAL A 789 47.68 -30.84 45.76
CA VAL A 789 48.47 -29.62 45.97
C VAL A 789 49.03 -29.18 44.63
N GLU A 790 48.21 -28.46 43.86
CA GLU A 790 48.73 -27.68 42.73
C GLU A 790 49.42 -26.43 43.26
N SER A 791 50.65 -26.20 42.80
CA SER A 791 51.44 -25.02 43.10
C SER A 791 50.74 -23.75 42.60
N GLY A 792 50.00 -23.07 43.48
CA GLY A 792 49.34 -21.80 43.15
C GLY A 792 48.12 -21.37 43.96
N GLY A 793 47.68 -22.11 44.98
CA GLY A 793 46.50 -21.73 45.78
C GLY A 793 46.77 -20.63 46.82
N GLN A 794 46.19 -19.44 46.62
CA GLN A 794 46.08 -18.41 47.67
C GLN A 794 45.01 -18.80 48.72
N LYS A 795 45.48 -18.95 49.96
CA LYS A 795 44.87 -18.60 51.27
C LYS A 795 43.32 -18.63 51.36
N GLY A 796 42.77 -19.65 52.03
CA GLY A 796 41.35 -19.63 52.34
C GLY A 796 40.73 -20.78 53.14
N ASP A 797 41.44 -21.49 54.03
CA ASP A 797 40.79 -22.34 55.04
C ASP A 797 41.29 -22.03 56.45
N LYS A 798 40.34 -21.78 57.36
CA LYS A 798 40.59 -21.52 58.78
C LYS A 798 40.92 -22.84 59.47
N VAL A 799 42.21 -23.14 59.59
CA VAL A 799 42.70 -24.12 60.58
C VAL A 799 42.75 -23.43 61.94
N VAL A 800 41.81 -23.77 62.84
CA VAL A 800 41.95 -23.43 64.26
C VAL A 800 42.86 -24.48 64.89
N VAL A 801 44.13 -24.12 65.08
CA VAL A 801 45.08 -24.92 65.86
C VAL A 801 44.88 -24.56 67.34
N SER A 802 44.19 -25.42 68.10
CA SER A 802 44.30 -25.42 69.56
C SER A 802 45.48 -26.29 69.96
N ARG A 803 46.53 -25.67 70.53
CA ARG A 803 47.66 -26.36 71.14
C ARG A 803 47.25 -26.99 72.47
N GLY A 804 47.42 -28.31 72.58
CA GLY A 804 47.70 -29.00 73.85
C GLY A 804 46.63 -29.95 74.37
N SER A 805 46.64 -31.21 73.88
CA SER A 805 46.35 -32.46 74.62
C SER A 805 46.10 -33.61 73.63
N SER A 806 46.81 -34.74 73.78
CA SER A 806 46.40 -36.04 73.22
C SER A 806 45.40 -36.73 74.18
N PRO A 807 44.70 -37.82 73.80
CA PRO A 807 43.67 -37.92 72.77
C PRO A 807 42.36 -38.48 73.36
N GLN A 808 41.21 -38.22 72.73
CA GLN A 808 40.05 -39.13 72.80
C GLN A 808 39.45 -39.25 71.40
N ILE A 809 39.52 -40.46 70.86
CA ILE A 809 38.65 -40.90 69.78
C ILE A 809 37.31 -41.16 70.43
N GLU A 810 36.39 -40.19 70.35
CA GLU A 810 34.97 -40.50 70.48
C GLU A 810 34.54 -41.16 69.17
N VAL A 811 34.38 -42.47 69.24
CA VAL A 811 33.61 -43.24 68.27
C VAL A 811 32.18 -42.74 68.36
N ASP A 812 31.73 -41.98 67.37
CA ASP A 812 30.31 -41.69 67.23
C ASP A 812 29.59 -42.97 66.79
N GLN A 813 29.13 -43.72 67.79
CA GLN A 813 28.27 -44.90 67.65
C GLN A 813 26.87 -44.47 67.17
N LYS A 814 26.74 -43.97 65.94
CA LYS A 814 25.46 -43.93 65.20
C LYS A 814 25.66 -44.03 63.70
N ARG A 815 26.24 -45.14 63.24
CA ARG A 815 26.03 -45.71 61.89
C ARG A 815 26.52 -47.17 61.83
N SER A 816 25.97 -47.99 62.72
CA SER A 816 26.00 -49.45 62.56
C SER A 816 24.66 -50.02 62.96
N GLN A 817 23.66 -49.79 62.11
CA GLN A 817 22.50 -50.66 61.98
C GLN A 817 21.94 -50.41 60.58
N ASN A 818 21.99 -51.46 59.74
CA ASN A 818 21.62 -51.54 58.32
C ASN A 818 22.74 -51.00 57.39
N HIS A 819 23.41 -51.77 56.56
CA HIS A 819 23.00 -52.99 55.88
C HIS A 819 24.16 -53.99 55.78
N HIS A 820 23.82 -55.25 56.09
CA HIS A 820 24.47 -56.42 55.53
C HIS A 820 24.50 -56.30 54.00
N GLY A 821 25.54 -56.85 53.40
CA GLY A 821 25.52 -57.14 51.97
C GLY A 821 24.26 -57.92 51.63
N ASP A 822 23.47 -57.35 50.72
CA ASP A 822 22.63 -58.16 49.87
C ASP A 822 23.47 -58.53 48.64
N PRO A 823 23.58 -59.84 48.33
CA PRO A 823 24.19 -60.26 47.07
C PRO A 823 23.35 -59.69 45.93
N LEU A 824 23.99 -59.42 44.80
CA LEU A 824 23.34 -59.26 43.50
C LEU A 824 22.47 -60.51 43.24
N GLN A 825 21.24 -60.50 43.76
CA GLN A 825 20.22 -61.45 43.40
C GLN A 825 19.82 -61.13 41.97
N GLN A 826 20.02 -62.13 41.12
CA GLN A 826 19.20 -62.33 39.93
C GLN A 826 17.72 -62.23 40.34
N ASN A 827 17.12 -61.04 40.22
CA ASN A 827 15.68 -60.93 40.17
C ASN A 827 15.26 -60.75 38.72
N GLN A 828 14.93 -61.90 38.13
CA GLN A 828 13.73 -62.01 37.33
C GLN A 828 12.55 -61.49 38.17
N ASP A 829 12.30 -60.18 38.14
CA ASP A 829 11.04 -59.61 38.59
C ASP A 829 10.32 -59.03 37.38
N LEU A 830 9.43 -59.86 36.82
CA LEU A 830 8.34 -59.46 35.95
C LEU A 830 7.34 -58.63 36.77
N SER A 831 7.76 -57.45 37.21
CA SER A 831 6.85 -56.39 37.66
C SER A 831 6.56 -55.50 36.46
N PRO A 832 5.31 -55.08 36.20
CA PRO A 832 5.03 -54.15 35.11
C PRO A 832 5.82 -52.85 35.36
N LYS A 833 6.80 -52.56 34.48
CA LYS A 833 7.57 -51.30 34.49
C LYS A 833 6.58 -50.15 34.31
N LEU A 834 6.25 -49.44 35.39
CA LEU A 834 5.46 -48.21 35.30
C LEU A 834 6.33 -47.14 34.64
N SER A 835 5.92 -46.67 33.47
CA SER A 835 6.59 -45.57 32.77
C SER A 835 5.98 -44.23 33.14
N CYS A 836 6.80 -43.20 33.27
CA CYS A 836 6.32 -41.84 33.48
C CYS A 836 5.41 -41.40 32.33
N PRO A 837 4.17 -40.93 32.60
CA PRO A 837 3.27 -40.53 31.54
C PRO A 837 3.80 -39.32 30.77
N GLN A 838 4.58 -38.45 31.43
CA GLN A 838 5.17 -37.24 30.85
C GLN A 838 6.44 -37.50 30.04
N CYS A 839 7.39 -38.30 30.54
CA CYS A 839 8.71 -38.44 29.88
C CYS A 839 9.11 -39.87 29.53
N LYS A 840 8.21 -40.85 29.75
CA LYS A 840 8.34 -42.26 29.39
C LYS A 840 9.48 -43.05 30.03
N LEU A 841 10.28 -42.44 30.90
CA LEU A 841 11.30 -43.13 31.71
C LEU A 841 10.65 -44.13 32.69
N SER A 842 11.34 -45.22 33.00
CA SER A 842 10.87 -46.19 34.00
C SER A 842 10.85 -45.54 35.39
N ILE A 843 9.84 -45.88 36.18
CA ILE A 843 9.63 -45.35 37.53
C ILE A 843 9.72 -46.49 38.54
N ASP A 844 10.48 -46.28 39.60
CA ASP A 844 10.47 -47.15 40.76
C ASP A 844 9.09 -47.20 41.45
N PRO A 845 8.57 -48.39 41.82
CA PRO A 845 7.31 -48.52 42.53
C PRO A 845 7.33 -47.79 43.90
N GLY A 846 6.85 -46.54 43.94
CA GLY A 846 6.80 -45.71 45.15
C GLY A 846 7.49 -44.35 45.07
N ALA A 847 8.12 -44.00 43.93
CA ALA A 847 8.69 -42.68 43.73
C ALA A 847 7.58 -41.59 43.75
N LYS A 848 7.74 -40.56 44.60
CA LYS A 848 6.79 -39.43 44.67
C LYS A 848 6.92 -38.46 43.50
N HIS A 849 8.11 -38.40 42.87
CA HIS A 849 8.36 -37.57 41.71
C HIS A 849 9.13 -38.37 40.68
N CYS A 850 8.84 -38.16 39.39
CA CYS A 850 9.63 -38.73 38.31
C CYS A 850 11.03 -38.12 38.35
N TRP A 851 12.04 -38.96 38.47
CA TRP A 851 13.41 -38.47 38.56
C TRP A 851 13.91 -37.80 37.26
N GLY A 852 13.32 -38.13 36.11
CA GLY A 852 13.69 -37.50 34.84
C GLY A 852 13.05 -36.13 34.57
N CYS A 853 11.75 -35.97 34.85
CA CYS A 853 11.02 -34.74 34.52
C CYS A 853 10.47 -33.96 35.72
N GLY A 854 10.62 -34.48 36.94
CA GLY A 854 10.11 -33.86 38.17
C GLY A 854 8.60 -33.92 38.35
N MET A 855 7.87 -34.59 37.46
CA MET A 855 6.42 -34.77 37.56
C MET A 855 6.04 -35.41 38.90
N ASP A 856 5.09 -34.83 39.61
CA ASP A 856 4.52 -35.46 40.81
C ASP A 856 3.75 -36.72 40.42
N LEU A 857 4.16 -37.85 40.99
CA LEU A 857 3.62 -39.18 40.71
C LEU A 857 2.64 -39.64 41.79
N THR A 858 2.39 -38.82 42.82
CA THR A 858 1.53 -39.17 43.97
C THR A 858 0.07 -39.44 43.61
N GLY A 859 -0.37 -39.08 42.39
CA GLY A 859 -1.73 -39.29 41.88
C GLY A 859 -1.90 -40.41 40.83
N LEU A 860 -0.83 -41.14 40.45
CA LEU A 860 -0.96 -42.29 39.54
C LEU A 860 -1.56 -43.47 40.28
N VAL A 861 -2.88 -43.65 40.12
CA VAL A 861 -3.65 -44.77 40.69
C VAL A 861 -3.06 -46.08 40.17
N ARG A 862 -2.69 -46.97 41.09
CA ARG A 862 -2.50 -48.40 40.82
C ARG A 862 -3.85 -48.95 40.35
N GLU A 863 -4.06 -49.07 39.05
CA GLU A 863 -5.04 -50.06 38.55
C GLU A 863 -4.37 -51.43 38.65
N GLU A 864 -5.09 -52.38 39.25
CA GLU A 864 -4.65 -53.69 39.75
C GLU A 864 -3.91 -54.59 38.73
#